data_AF-A0A1Z5L613-F1
#
_entry.id   AF-A0A1Z5L613-F1
#
_cell.length_a   1.000
_cell.length_b   1.000
_cell.length_c   1.000
_cell.angle_alpha   90.00
_cell.angle_beta   90.00
_cell.angle_gamma   90.00
#
_symmetry.space_group_name_H-M   'P 1'
#
loop_
_entity.id
_entity.type
_entity.pdbx_description
1 polymer ?
#
loop_
_entity_poly.entity_id
_entity_poly.type
_entity_poly.pdbx_seq_one_letter_code
_entity_poly.pdbx_strand_id
1 'polypeptide(L)'
;MPELVRLLSDHCVASPFTAQVLECLAWATRSKRNVLEMAQHGHASLLRALHELSARKTSRNEKLLVRMLRADLQALLHIASYKAGRRALVEATAPERLFLWCTSLPPGVLWDRLVSLTCLVIQRCRPPLELPISSTDSPVPCPLQRRPRDNTSEILTDASLRVDTLRDNREHFSSESASSSEPEVDSDDAEPDLVRESPPERHNTGLNTGTFAQFFPELDTKDDPVVTTASDAGLVTNESQKRMGILNCSALLNGAREAQRAERCLLGVNKPETFTRLAQTTESVVPLVKLAFPDLHGHDCWQQLEVLNSKYGASSRSKLLGHVERCFARSRESPGEVIYDYDASVNTSTTFFRPLQNTDATQVSELILRETLQFESRFESGNLRKAVKVGPTEYDLVLNPDINTNFHHQWFYFEVSGMHSDRLYTFNIINFERGGSLYTEGQRPLLYSVHESLHKEKMGSSGGWHRVGEDICYFRNQYARGRACRSVDRPYYTLSFSVQFPHDGDVCYLAYAFPYSYSLLKSHLHCWQVGCDTSTIYYKQQVLCESFGGNSVPLVTITAQPPADSRPYIFLSARVHPGETQSSWIMKGVLDFLMSNKPSAQRLREAFTFKVVPMLNPDGVINGCHRCSLVGQDLNRQWSFPDHRHHPTIYHSRALLEYLSSINKAPVLLCDFHGHSRRFNVFLYGCSPSHSWCMNDRLLNDDALYEVFPVLLHHIAPAFSYDHCCFDIEHGKESTARVTSWRQFGIQLSYTLECSTAGCDQGMYAGHHLGIPQLEEMGVKFCQALGRMGLSRNKVDGSLLLDPIYPELIDTFRMEKSKKRTVSNSSSSGSIIDEEACNEEDGAEQVLEESQGHENCCL
;
A
#
# COMPACT_ATOMS: atom_id res chain seq x y z
N MET A 1 35.99 -25.42 7.04
CA MET A 1 35.13 -25.50 8.26
C MET A 1 35.88 -26.01 9.49
N PRO A 2 36.56 -27.17 9.49
CA PRO A 2 37.24 -27.68 10.69
C PRO A 2 38.30 -26.74 11.27
N GLU A 3 39.03 -26.01 10.42
CA GLU A 3 40.03 -25.04 10.86
C GLU A 3 39.43 -23.82 11.55
N LEU A 4 38.32 -23.26 11.04
CA LEU A 4 37.61 -22.16 11.68
C LEU A 4 37.08 -22.56 13.07
N VAL A 5 36.54 -23.77 13.17
CA VAL A 5 36.05 -24.34 14.43
C VAL A 5 37.21 -24.55 15.42
N ARG A 6 38.38 -25.01 14.94
CA ARG A 6 39.60 -25.13 15.76
C ARG A 6 40.08 -23.77 16.26
N LEU A 7 40.16 -22.76 15.39
CA LEU A 7 40.57 -21.40 15.74
C LEU A 7 39.69 -20.78 16.84
N LEU A 8 38.37 -21.04 16.81
CA LEU A 8 37.48 -20.62 17.90
C LEU A 8 37.71 -21.37 19.21
N SER A 9 37.97 -22.68 19.12
CA SER A 9 38.17 -23.55 20.28
C SER A 9 39.43 -23.18 21.07
N ASP A 10 40.47 -22.73 20.37
CA ASP A 10 41.77 -22.37 20.96
C ASP A 10 41.81 -20.90 21.49
N HIS A 11 40.90 -20.02 21.05
CA HIS A 11 40.95 -18.57 21.30
C HIS A 11 39.59 -17.93 21.65
N CYS A 12 38.92 -18.41 22.69
CA CYS A 12 37.65 -17.84 23.16
C CYS A 12 37.85 -16.58 24.05
N VAL A 13 38.39 -15.51 23.47
CA VAL A 13 38.59 -14.20 24.13
C VAL A 13 37.97 -13.09 23.27
N ALA A 14 37.45 -12.02 23.90
CA ALA A 14 36.96 -10.85 23.18
C ALA A 14 38.09 -10.12 22.45
N SER A 15 38.26 -10.39 21.16
CA SER A 15 39.30 -9.81 20.31
C SER A 15 38.79 -9.57 18.89
N PRO A 16 39.38 -8.61 18.14
CA PRO A 16 39.05 -8.42 16.72
C PRO A 16 39.25 -9.68 15.87
N PHE A 17 40.29 -10.47 16.19
CA PHE A 17 40.55 -11.76 15.54
C PHE A 17 39.36 -12.72 15.72
N THR A 18 38.86 -12.88 16.94
CA THR A 18 37.71 -13.74 17.24
C THR A 18 36.46 -13.26 16.51
N ALA A 19 36.22 -11.95 16.44
CA ALA A 19 35.09 -11.38 15.70
C ALA A 19 35.15 -11.75 14.21
N GLN A 20 36.33 -11.63 13.59
CA GLN A 20 36.51 -11.95 12.18
C GLN A 20 36.36 -13.45 11.89
N VAL A 21 36.85 -14.32 12.79
CA VAL A 21 36.62 -15.77 12.68
C VAL A 21 35.13 -16.10 12.74
N LEU A 22 34.36 -15.44 13.61
CA LEU A 22 32.90 -15.63 13.69
C LEU A 22 32.17 -15.12 12.45
N GLU A 23 32.60 -14.00 11.87
CA GLU A 23 32.04 -13.49 10.60
C GLU A 23 32.30 -14.46 9.44
N CYS A 24 33.52 -15.01 9.35
CA CYS A 24 33.83 -16.06 8.38
C CYS A 24 32.97 -17.32 8.58
N LEU A 25 32.68 -17.70 9.83
CA LEU A 25 31.77 -18.80 10.15
C LEU A 25 30.32 -18.49 9.78
N ALA A 26 29.85 -17.28 10.06
CA ALA A 26 28.52 -16.82 9.65
C ALA A 26 28.38 -16.90 8.13
N TRP A 27 29.40 -16.49 7.38
CA TRP A 27 29.42 -16.62 5.93
C TRP A 27 29.44 -18.09 5.47
N ALA A 28 30.33 -18.90 6.03
CA ALA A 28 30.46 -20.31 5.67
C ALA A 28 29.20 -21.14 5.96
N THR A 29 28.45 -20.79 7.02
CA THR A 29 27.19 -21.47 7.39
C THR A 29 26.01 -21.13 6.48
N ARG A 30 26.14 -20.16 5.56
CA ARG A 30 25.17 -19.98 4.46
C ARG A 30 25.09 -21.24 3.57
N SER A 31 26.14 -22.07 3.51
CA SER A 31 26.16 -23.33 2.74
C SER A 31 25.56 -24.52 3.49
N LYS A 32 24.57 -25.19 2.87
CA LYS A 32 23.96 -26.44 3.38
C LYS A 32 24.98 -27.54 3.69
N ARG A 33 26.03 -27.68 2.86
CA ARG A 33 27.08 -28.70 3.04
C ARG A 33 27.85 -28.48 4.35
N ASN A 34 28.25 -27.23 4.59
CA ASN A 34 28.98 -26.86 5.80
C ASN A 34 28.13 -27.05 7.06
N VAL A 35 26.82 -26.75 6.98
CA VAL A 35 25.89 -26.97 8.11
C VAL A 35 25.70 -28.46 8.40
N LEU A 36 25.64 -29.31 7.38
CA LEU A 36 25.57 -30.77 7.56
C LEU A 36 26.83 -31.30 8.25
N GLU A 37 28.01 -30.87 7.82
CA GLU A 37 29.29 -31.23 8.44
C GLU A 37 29.33 -30.79 9.91
N MET A 38 28.93 -29.55 10.23
CA MET A 38 28.86 -29.06 11.60
C MET A 38 27.88 -29.85 12.47
N ALA A 39 26.71 -30.23 11.93
CA ALA A 39 25.72 -31.01 12.66
C ALA A 39 26.22 -32.43 12.94
N GLN A 40 26.87 -33.09 11.97
CA GLN A 40 27.39 -34.46 12.11
C GLN A 40 28.54 -34.55 13.13
N HIS A 41 29.42 -33.55 13.17
CA HIS A 41 30.56 -33.53 14.08
C HIS A 41 30.26 -32.89 15.45
N GLY A 42 28.99 -32.53 15.74
CA GLY A 42 28.60 -31.93 17.02
C GLY A 42 29.13 -30.51 17.23
N HIS A 43 29.70 -29.87 16.20
CA HIS A 43 30.30 -28.54 16.27
C HIS A 43 29.26 -27.42 16.43
N ALA A 44 27.96 -27.71 16.22
CA ALA A 44 26.88 -26.79 16.57
C ALA A 44 26.87 -26.43 18.08
N SER A 45 27.47 -27.29 18.93
CA SER A 45 27.64 -27.03 20.36
C SER A 45 28.80 -26.07 20.69
N LEU A 46 29.71 -25.76 19.76
CA LEU A 46 30.85 -24.85 20.00
C LEU A 46 30.45 -23.37 19.97
N LEU A 47 29.37 -23.02 19.26
CA LEU A 47 28.74 -21.70 19.30
C LEU A 47 28.08 -21.38 20.67
N ARG A 48 28.18 -22.30 21.65
CA ARG A 48 27.70 -22.11 23.03
C ARG A 48 28.67 -21.33 23.92
N ALA A 49 29.98 -21.35 23.62
CA ALA A 49 31.01 -20.82 24.51
C ALA A 49 31.01 -19.27 24.62
N LEU A 50 30.50 -18.55 23.62
CA LEU A 50 30.48 -17.09 23.59
C LEU A 50 29.39 -16.48 24.49
N HIS A 51 28.26 -17.16 24.65
CA HIS A 51 27.19 -16.71 25.53
C HIS A 51 27.59 -16.78 27.01
N GLU A 52 28.41 -17.78 27.39
CA GLU A 52 28.98 -17.91 28.74
C GLU A 52 30.07 -16.83 29.01
N LEU A 53 30.79 -16.36 27.99
CA LEU A 53 31.76 -15.25 28.11
C LEU A 53 31.08 -13.90 28.34
N SER A 54 29.88 -13.67 27.79
CA SER A 54 29.13 -12.42 27.95
C SER A 54 28.70 -12.13 29.39
N ALA A 55 28.64 -13.15 30.26
CA ALA A 55 28.33 -13.00 31.68
C ALA A 55 29.44 -12.28 32.48
N ARG A 56 30.66 -12.17 31.94
CA ARG A 56 31.80 -11.48 32.56
C ARG A 56 31.88 -10.05 32.05
N LYS A 57 31.08 -9.15 32.64
CA LYS A 57 31.07 -7.70 32.34
C LYS A 57 32.49 -7.13 32.29
N THR A 58 32.95 -6.70 31.11
CA THR A 58 34.11 -5.81 30.99
C THR A 58 33.70 -4.57 30.19
N SER A 59 33.67 -3.42 30.85
CA SER A 59 33.13 -2.15 30.33
C SER A 59 33.94 -1.54 29.17
N ARG A 60 35.07 -2.13 28.79
CA ARG A 60 36.02 -1.51 27.85
C ARG A 60 35.80 -1.84 26.37
N ASN A 61 34.99 -2.85 26.01
CA ASN A 61 34.86 -3.32 24.61
C ASN A 61 33.42 -3.74 24.21
N GLU A 62 32.40 -2.97 24.61
CA GLU A 62 30.98 -3.29 24.33
C GLU A 62 30.67 -3.46 22.83
N LYS A 63 31.11 -2.53 21.98
CA LYS A 63 30.89 -2.60 20.51
C LYS A 63 31.47 -3.88 19.90
N LEU A 64 32.68 -4.25 20.32
CA LEU A 64 33.36 -5.47 19.83
C LEU A 64 32.63 -6.73 20.29
N LEU A 65 32.16 -6.77 21.55
CA LEU A 65 31.37 -7.88 22.07
C LEU A 65 30.05 -8.04 21.31
N VAL A 66 29.33 -6.95 21.07
CA VAL A 66 28.08 -6.97 20.27
C VAL A 66 28.34 -7.47 18.85
N ARG A 67 29.43 -7.02 18.21
CA ARG A 67 29.84 -7.49 16.87
C ARG A 67 30.07 -9.00 16.85
N MET A 68 30.81 -9.53 17.83
CA MET A 68 31.06 -10.97 17.98
C MET A 68 29.76 -11.77 18.18
N LEU A 69 28.92 -11.35 19.12
CA LEU A 69 27.64 -12.02 19.42
C LEU A 69 26.69 -11.99 18.23
N ARG A 70 26.67 -10.90 17.46
CA ARG A 70 25.86 -10.79 16.24
C ARG A 70 26.31 -11.82 15.20
N ALA A 71 27.61 -11.94 14.95
CA ALA A 71 28.15 -12.91 14.00
C ALA A 71 27.87 -14.36 14.42
N ASP A 72 28.02 -14.67 15.72
CA ASP A 72 27.67 -15.98 16.29
C ASP A 72 26.19 -16.32 16.08
N LEU A 73 25.29 -15.39 16.43
CA LEU A 73 23.86 -15.56 16.24
C LEU A 73 23.45 -15.65 14.76
N GLN A 74 24.15 -14.95 13.85
CA GLN A 74 23.95 -15.10 12.40
C GLN A 74 24.32 -16.51 11.94
N ALA A 75 25.45 -17.05 12.40
CA ALA A 75 25.84 -18.42 12.12
C ALA A 75 24.79 -19.42 12.64
N LEU A 76 24.31 -19.22 13.88
CA LEU A 76 23.23 -20.03 14.46
C LEU A 76 21.93 -19.92 13.67
N LEU A 77 21.58 -18.74 13.17
CA LEU A 77 20.40 -18.55 12.34
C LEU A 77 20.51 -19.31 11.01
N HIS A 78 21.66 -19.24 10.33
CA HIS A 78 21.90 -20.00 9.10
C HIS A 78 21.83 -21.52 9.37
N ILE A 79 22.43 -21.99 10.46
CA ILE A 79 22.33 -23.40 10.89
C ILE A 79 20.86 -23.78 11.12
N ALA A 80 20.08 -22.94 11.81
CA ALA A 80 18.67 -23.16 12.07
C ALA A 80 17.78 -23.09 10.80
N SER A 81 18.25 -22.49 9.71
CA SER A 81 17.55 -22.52 8.42
C SER A 81 17.54 -23.92 7.79
N TYR A 82 18.48 -24.80 8.16
CA TYR A 82 18.55 -26.17 7.67
C TYR A 82 17.99 -27.21 8.65
N LYS A 83 17.27 -28.21 8.13
CA LYS A 83 16.64 -29.27 8.94
C LYS A 83 17.62 -30.03 9.84
N ALA A 84 18.82 -30.35 9.35
CA ALA A 84 19.85 -31.03 10.12
C ALA A 84 20.40 -30.15 11.24
N GLY A 85 20.64 -28.86 10.94
CA GLY A 85 21.06 -27.87 11.93
C GLY A 85 20.03 -27.65 13.03
N ARG A 86 18.74 -27.52 12.68
CA ARG A 86 17.64 -27.43 13.67
C ARG A 86 17.65 -28.59 14.66
N ARG A 87 17.78 -29.83 14.17
CA ARG A 87 17.83 -31.02 15.02
C ARG A 87 19.03 -30.96 15.99
N ALA A 88 20.22 -30.65 15.47
CA ALA A 88 21.41 -30.53 16.30
C ALA A 88 21.27 -29.44 17.39
N LEU A 89 20.67 -28.30 17.06
CA LEU A 89 20.42 -27.22 18.02
C LEU A 89 19.39 -27.62 19.09
N VAL A 90 18.32 -28.31 18.72
CA VAL A 90 17.28 -28.79 19.64
C VAL A 90 17.83 -29.88 20.57
N GLU A 91 18.58 -30.87 20.04
CA GLU A 91 19.25 -31.90 20.83
C GLU A 91 20.22 -31.30 21.87
N ALA A 92 20.83 -30.16 21.53
CA ALA A 92 21.71 -29.43 22.42
C ALA A 92 20.99 -28.51 23.43
N THR A 93 19.65 -28.50 23.51
CA THR A 93 18.85 -27.58 24.35
C THR A 93 19.14 -26.11 24.08
N ALA A 94 19.55 -25.77 22.85
CA ALA A 94 19.92 -24.40 22.49
C ALA A 94 18.75 -23.40 22.65
N PRO A 95 17.50 -23.71 22.25
CA PRO A 95 16.39 -22.74 22.36
C PRO A 95 16.13 -22.26 23.78
N GLU A 96 16.09 -23.17 24.76
CA GLU A 96 15.83 -22.84 26.18
C GLU A 96 16.95 -22.00 26.78
N ARG A 97 18.21 -22.34 26.45
CA ARG A 97 19.39 -21.62 26.94
C ARG A 97 19.51 -20.23 26.32
N LEU A 98 19.29 -20.13 25.01
CA LEU A 98 19.28 -18.85 24.29
C LEU A 98 18.20 -17.93 24.85
N PHE A 99 17.03 -18.48 25.21
CA PHE A 99 15.96 -17.72 25.85
C PHE A 99 16.37 -17.19 27.25
N LEU A 100 16.97 -18.05 28.08
CA LEU A 100 17.48 -17.64 29.40
C LEU A 100 18.60 -16.58 29.29
N TRP A 101 19.47 -16.72 28.28
CA TRP A 101 20.52 -15.75 28.02
C TRP A 101 19.95 -14.41 27.55
N CYS A 102 19.08 -14.40 26.53
CA CYS A 102 18.59 -13.17 25.94
C CYS A 102 17.71 -12.36 26.91
N THR A 103 16.99 -13.04 27.81
CA THR A 103 16.22 -12.40 28.90
C THR A 103 17.12 -11.72 29.94
N SER A 104 18.38 -12.17 30.10
CA SER A 104 19.35 -11.56 31.01
C SER A 104 20.10 -10.35 30.44
N LEU A 105 20.00 -10.08 29.14
CA LEU A 105 20.69 -8.97 28.49
C LEU A 105 20.13 -7.61 28.94
N PRO A 106 20.98 -6.57 29.07
CA PRO A 106 20.52 -5.23 29.40
C PRO A 106 19.64 -4.64 28.26
N PRO A 107 18.75 -3.68 28.57
CA PRO A 107 18.01 -2.95 27.55
C PRO A 107 18.95 -2.05 26.73
N GLY A 108 18.58 -1.76 25.49
CA GLY A 108 19.29 -0.82 24.63
C GLY A 108 19.38 -1.31 23.19
N VAL A 109 19.43 -0.37 22.24
CA VAL A 109 19.30 -0.65 20.79
C VAL A 109 20.22 -1.77 20.30
N LEU A 110 21.48 -1.78 20.74
CA LEU A 110 22.45 -2.82 20.36
C LEU A 110 22.04 -4.20 20.88
N TRP A 111 21.63 -4.28 22.15
CA TRP A 111 21.23 -5.52 22.82
C TRP A 111 19.86 -6.02 22.34
N ASP A 112 18.94 -5.11 22.00
CA ASP A 112 17.61 -5.44 21.49
C ASP A 112 17.66 -6.06 20.09
N ARG A 113 18.64 -5.64 19.26
CA ARG A 113 18.94 -6.32 17.99
C ARG A 113 19.40 -7.76 18.22
N LEU A 114 20.27 -8.00 19.21
CA LEU A 114 20.70 -9.36 19.57
C LEU A 114 19.53 -10.20 20.09
N VAL A 115 18.65 -9.63 20.93
CA VAL A 115 17.44 -10.34 21.39
C VAL A 115 16.53 -10.70 20.23
N SER A 116 16.31 -9.78 19.30
CA SER A 116 15.50 -10.04 18.10
C SER A 116 16.07 -11.19 17.27
N LEU A 117 17.38 -11.17 17.02
CA LEU A 117 18.08 -12.22 16.29
C LEU A 117 18.03 -13.57 17.04
N THR A 118 18.17 -13.55 18.37
CA THR A 118 18.07 -14.75 19.21
C THR A 118 16.68 -15.37 19.16
N CYS A 119 15.64 -14.54 19.25
CA CYS A 119 14.25 -14.98 19.14
C CYS A 119 13.99 -15.63 17.77
N LEU A 120 14.55 -15.09 16.68
CA LEU A 120 14.47 -15.70 15.35
C LEU A 120 15.10 -17.10 15.31
N VAL A 121 16.28 -17.28 15.91
CA VAL A 121 16.94 -18.60 16.04
C VAL A 121 16.05 -19.57 16.81
N ILE A 122 15.52 -19.15 17.97
CA ILE A 122 14.62 -19.96 18.79
C ILE A 122 13.39 -20.38 17.99
N GLN A 123 12.74 -19.44 17.30
CA GLN A 123 11.55 -19.70 16.51
C GLN A 123 11.80 -20.68 15.36
N ARG A 124 12.95 -20.56 14.67
CA ARG A 124 13.36 -21.50 13.62
C ARG A 124 13.56 -22.91 14.17
N CYS A 125 14.06 -23.06 15.39
CA CYS A 125 14.28 -24.37 16.00
C CYS A 125 13.00 -25.06 16.47
N ARG A 126 11.89 -24.32 16.63
CA ARG A 126 10.61 -24.86 17.10
C ARG A 126 9.68 -25.21 15.93
N PRO A 127 8.76 -26.19 16.11
CA PRO A 127 7.76 -26.49 15.09
C PRO A 127 6.82 -25.29 14.89
N PRO A 128 6.34 -25.03 13.66
CA PRO A 128 5.36 -23.97 13.42
C PRO A 128 4.05 -24.26 14.16
N LEU A 129 3.38 -23.20 14.60
CA LEU A 129 2.02 -23.25 15.14
C LEU A 129 0.99 -23.07 14.02
N GLU A 130 -0.17 -23.69 14.19
CA GLU A 130 -1.35 -23.42 13.37
C GLU A 130 -2.12 -22.23 13.93
N LEU A 131 -2.73 -21.43 13.05
CA LEU A 131 -3.63 -20.35 13.46
C LEU A 131 -4.86 -20.93 14.18
N PRO A 132 -5.48 -20.20 15.12
CA PRO A 132 -6.65 -20.66 15.87
C PRO A 132 -7.96 -20.64 15.05
N ILE A 133 -7.91 -21.16 13.82
CA ILE A 133 -9.00 -21.22 12.84
C ILE A 133 -9.07 -22.64 12.24
N SER A 134 -10.26 -23.04 11.79
CA SER A 134 -10.47 -24.38 11.23
C SER A 134 -9.94 -24.54 9.81
N SER A 135 -9.88 -23.46 9.02
CA SER A 135 -9.33 -23.44 7.67
C SER A 135 -8.66 -22.10 7.39
N THR A 136 -7.55 -22.11 6.63
CA THR A 136 -6.88 -20.89 6.17
C THR A 136 -7.56 -20.23 4.96
N ASP A 137 -8.48 -20.94 4.32
CA ASP A 137 -9.22 -20.38 3.18
C ASP A 137 -10.25 -19.36 3.64
N SER A 138 -10.69 -18.51 2.72
CA SER A 138 -11.75 -17.53 2.99
C SER A 138 -13.03 -18.24 3.49
N PRO A 139 -13.64 -17.77 4.59
CA PRO A 139 -14.82 -18.41 5.17
C PRO A 139 -16.08 -18.25 4.31
N VAL A 140 -16.08 -17.32 3.36
CA VAL A 140 -17.22 -17.05 2.49
C VAL A 140 -16.85 -17.47 1.05
N PRO A 141 -17.49 -18.51 0.49
CA PRO A 141 -17.23 -18.95 -0.87
C PRO A 141 -17.85 -17.98 -1.89
N CYS A 142 -17.11 -17.63 -2.94
CA CYS A 142 -17.65 -16.90 -4.10
C CYS A 142 -17.49 -17.77 -5.35
N PRO A 143 -18.56 -18.44 -5.83
CA PRO A 143 -18.46 -19.38 -6.94
C PRO A 143 -18.01 -18.70 -8.25
N LEU A 144 -16.97 -19.24 -8.88
CA LEU A 144 -16.56 -18.83 -10.23
C LEU A 144 -17.50 -19.46 -11.26
N GLN A 145 -18.13 -18.64 -12.11
CA GLN A 145 -18.94 -19.17 -13.21
C GLN A 145 -18.05 -19.98 -14.16
N ARG A 146 -18.30 -21.30 -14.27
CA ARG A 146 -17.59 -22.16 -15.23
C ARG A 146 -17.93 -21.71 -16.66
N ARG A 147 -16.93 -21.67 -17.56
CA ARG A 147 -17.17 -21.47 -18.99
C ARG A 147 -18.25 -22.46 -19.46
N PRO A 148 -19.28 -22.05 -20.22
CA PRO A 148 -20.06 -22.98 -21.01
C PRO A 148 -19.09 -23.79 -21.87
N ARG A 149 -19.22 -25.12 -21.89
CA ARG A 149 -18.43 -25.96 -22.79
C ARG A 149 -18.85 -25.64 -24.22
N ASP A 150 -18.08 -24.80 -24.90
CA ASP A 150 -18.13 -24.76 -26.36
C ASP A 150 -17.61 -26.10 -26.87
N ASN A 151 -18.38 -26.73 -27.75
CA ASN A 151 -18.11 -28.05 -28.36
C ASN A 151 -16.96 -27.99 -29.40
N THR A 152 -15.83 -27.42 -29.05
CA THR A 152 -14.57 -27.57 -29.79
C THR A 152 -13.50 -28.04 -28.83
N SER A 153 -13.04 -29.26 -29.05
CA SER A 153 -12.03 -29.95 -28.27
C SER A 153 -10.67 -29.27 -28.38
N GLU A 154 -10.41 -28.27 -27.54
CA GLU A 154 -9.06 -27.97 -27.07
C GLU A 154 -9.06 -28.13 -25.54
N ILE A 155 -8.34 -29.15 -25.10
CA ILE A 155 -8.17 -29.48 -23.68
C ILE A 155 -7.24 -28.42 -23.08
N LEU A 156 -7.81 -27.28 -22.69
CA LEU A 156 -7.18 -26.37 -21.72
C LEU A 156 -7.51 -26.91 -20.32
N THR A 157 -6.58 -27.68 -19.77
CA THR A 157 -6.66 -28.27 -18.44
C THR A 157 -6.78 -27.19 -17.36
N ASP A 158 -7.43 -27.54 -16.24
CA ASP A 158 -7.49 -26.87 -14.92
C ASP A 158 -6.12 -26.38 -14.36
N ALA A 159 -5.04 -26.65 -15.08
CA ALA A 159 -3.69 -26.16 -14.83
C ALA A 159 -3.52 -24.66 -15.13
N SER A 160 -4.22 -24.05 -16.10
CA SER A 160 -3.98 -22.63 -16.45
C SER A 160 -4.38 -21.66 -15.32
N LEU A 161 -5.57 -21.85 -14.73
CA LEU A 161 -6.00 -21.09 -13.55
C LEU A 161 -5.10 -21.34 -12.33
N ARG A 162 -4.58 -22.58 -12.18
CA ARG A 162 -3.62 -22.90 -11.11
C ARG A 162 -2.24 -22.30 -11.36
N VAL A 163 -1.78 -22.23 -12.61
CA VAL A 163 -0.49 -21.63 -12.98
C VAL A 163 -0.48 -20.13 -12.69
N ASP A 164 -1.57 -19.41 -12.96
CA ASP A 164 -1.67 -17.98 -12.61
C ASP A 164 -1.69 -17.76 -11.08
N THR A 165 -2.44 -18.57 -10.33
CA THR A 165 -2.37 -18.52 -8.85
C THR A 165 -1.00 -18.92 -8.29
N LEU A 166 -0.21 -19.75 -9.00
CA LEU A 166 1.17 -20.09 -8.62
C LEU A 166 2.16 -18.98 -8.98
N ARG A 167 1.91 -18.22 -10.05
CA ARG A 167 2.68 -17.04 -10.45
C ARG A 167 2.47 -15.90 -9.44
N ASP A 168 1.22 -15.64 -9.04
CA ASP A 168 0.89 -14.72 -7.93
C ASP A 168 1.52 -15.17 -6.60
N ASN A 169 1.64 -16.48 -6.35
CA ASN A 169 2.30 -17.02 -5.15
C ASN A 169 3.84 -16.89 -5.13
N ARG A 170 4.49 -16.84 -6.31
CA ARG A 170 5.94 -16.55 -6.47
C ARG A 170 6.20 -15.05 -6.43
N GLU A 171 5.32 -14.24 -7.03
CA GLU A 171 5.41 -12.78 -7.02
C GLU A 171 4.84 -12.12 -5.76
N HIS A 172 4.26 -12.90 -4.84
CA HIS A 172 3.93 -12.44 -3.48
C HIS A 172 5.16 -11.82 -2.78
N PHE A 173 6.37 -12.27 -3.17
CA PHE A 173 7.66 -11.69 -2.78
C PHE A 173 8.14 -10.56 -3.72
N SER A 174 7.79 -10.56 -5.01
CA SER A 174 8.00 -9.45 -5.97
C SER A 174 7.03 -8.26 -5.79
N SER A 175 6.17 -8.33 -4.76
CA SER A 175 5.54 -7.14 -4.19
C SER A 175 6.49 -6.34 -3.28
N GLU A 176 7.80 -6.55 -3.41
CA GLU A 176 8.76 -5.47 -3.65
C GLU A 176 8.21 -4.51 -4.72
N SER A 177 7.31 -3.63 -4.31
CA SER A 177 7.00 -2.43 -5.07
C SER A 177 8.24 -1.55 -5.07
N ALA A 178 8.92 -1.55 -6.22
CA ALA A 178 10.17 -0.92 -6.63
C ALA A 178 11.30 -0.85 -5.59
N SER A 179 12.42 -1.48 -5.94
CA SER A 179 13.74 -1.30 -5.32
C SER A 179 13.84 -1.79 -3.85
N SER A 180 14.17 -3.06 -3.70
CA SER A 180 15.19 -3.48 -2.74
C SER A 180 16.01 -4.62 -3.36
N SER A 181 17.21 -4.30 -3.83
CA SER A 181 18.25 -5.30 -4.02
C SER A 181 18.69 -5.81 -2.64
N GLU A 182 18.18 -6.97 -2.22
CA GLU A 182 18.93 -7.91 -1.39
C GLU A 182 18.71 -9.33 -1.95
N PRO A 183 19.76 -10.18 -2.01
CA PRO A 183 19.66 -11.47 -2.67
C PRO A 183 18.98 -12.49 -1.75
N GLU A 184 17.75 -12.90 -2.07
CA GLU A 184 17.29 -14.21 -1.65
C GLU A 184 18.05 -15.27 -2.46
N VAL A 185 18.89 -16.05 -1.78
CA VAL A 185 19.59 -17.21 -2.35
C VAL A 185 18.56 -18.28 -2.68
N ASP A 186 17.94 -18.17 -3.86
CA ASP A 186 17.20 -19.26 -4.48
C ASP A 186 18.18 -20.02 -5.37
N SER A 187 18.90 -20.98 -4.77
CA SER A 187 19.73 -21.91 -5.52
C SER A 187 18.84 -22.91 -6.27
N ASP A 188 18.39 -22.54 -7.46
CA ASP A 188 18.03 -23.46 -8.54
C ASP A 188 18.36 -22.76 -9.87
N ASP A 189 19.63 -22.81 -10.25
CA ASP A 189 20.12 -22.46 -11.59
C ASP A 189 19.48 -23.37 -12.63
N ALA A 190 18.38 -22.90 -13.21
CA ALA A 190 17.97 -23.26 -14.54
C ALA A 190 17.94 -21.97 -15.35
N GLU A 191 19.04 -21.72 -16.08
CA GLU A 191 19.09 -20.76 -17.20
C GLU A 191 17.78 -20.84 -18.00
N PRO A 192 16.95 -19.78 -18.04
CA PRO A 192 15.83 -19.76 -18.95
C PRO A 192 16.39 -19.60 -20.36
N ASP A 193 16.16 -20.59 -21.21
CA ASP A 193 16.43 -20.52 -22.65
C ASP A 193 16.03 -19.13 -23.17
N LEU A 194 17.00 -18.38 -23.71
CA LEU A 194 16.83 -17.11 -24.39
C LEU A 194 16.07 -17.32 -25.71
N VAL A 195 14.81 -17.74 -25.62
CA VAL A 195 13.87 -17.60 -26.73
C VAL A 195 13.61 -16.10 -26.84
N ARG A 196 13.87 -15.53 -28.03
CA ARG A 196 13.40 -14.19 -28.42
C ARG A 196 11.87 -14.20 -28.37
N GLU A 197 11.29 -14.04 -27.19
CA GLU A 197 9.86 -13.81 -27.07
C GLU A 197 9.60 -12.40 -27.60
N SER A 198 8.95 -12.37 -28.76
CA SER A 198 8.35 -11.15 -29.30
C SER A 198 7.47 -10.53 -28.21
N PRO A 199 7.44 -9.19 -28.04
CA PRO A 199 6.40 -8.57 -27.25
C PRO A 199 5.05 -9.09 -27.74
N PRO A 200 4.08 -9.32 -26.84
CA PRO A 200 2.75 -9.72 -27.26
C PRO A 200 2.31 -8.77 -28.38
N GLU A 201 1.93 -9.32 -29.54
CA GLU A 201 1.45 -8.49 -30.66
C GLU A 201 0.35 -7.56 -30.13
N ARG A 202 0.11 -6.44 -30.82
CA ARG A 202 -1.09 -5.60 -30.63
C ARG A 202 -2.33 -6.45 -30.96
N HIS A 203 -2.67 -7.40 -30.11
CA HIS A 203 -3.77 -8.31 -30.30
C HIS A 203 -5.03 -7.52 -29.98
N ASN A 204 -5.67 -7.11 -31.07
CA ASN A 204 -7.05 -6.70 -31.11
C ASN A 204 -7.86 -7.79 -30.41
N THR A 205 -8.49 -7.48 -29.29
CA THR A 205 -9.25 -8.42 -28.45
C THR A 205 -10.53 -8.92 -29.15
N GLY A 206 -10.70 -8.63 -30.44
CA GLY A 206 -11.94 -8.80 -31.19
C GLY A 206 -13.04 -7.85 -30.71
N LEU A 207 -12.70 -6.85 -29.88
CA LEU A 207 -13.63 -5.87 -29.35
C LEU A 207 -14.17 -5.00 -30.47
N ASN A 208 -15.49 -4.94 -30.60
CA ASN A 208 -16.13 -3.92 -31.43
C ASN A 208 -16.04 -2.58 -30.72
N THR A 209 -14.94 -1.86 -30.93
CA THR A 209 -14.65 -0.58 -30.27
C THR A 209 -15.76 0.45 -30.48
N GLY A 210 -16.51 0.37 -31.59
CA GLY A 210 -17.63 1.27 -31.88
C GLY A 210 -18.72 1.29 -30.80
N THR A 211 -18.92 0.20 -30.04
CA THR A 211 -19.90 0.18 -28.94
C THR A 211 -19.49 1.07 -27.76
N PHE A 212 -18.22 1.43 -27.64
CA PHE A 212 -17.71 2.28 -26.57
C PHE A 212 -17.89 3.77 -26.86
N ALA A 213 -18.28 4.16 -28.08
CA ALA A 213 -18.60 5.54 -28.43
C ALA A 213 -19.68 6.16 -27.51
N GLN A 214 -20.62 5.36 -26.99
CA GLN A 214 -21.64 5.81 -26.04
C GLN A 214 -21.07 6.38 -24.73
N PHE A 215 -19.83 6.03 -24.38
CA PHE A 215 -19.15 6.57 -23.22
C PHE A 215 -18.52 7.92 -23.50
N PHE A 216 -18.56 8.44 -24.72
CA PHE A 216 -17.96 9.73 -25.08
C PHE A 216 -18.98 10.69 -25.70
N PRO A 217 -20.11 10.97 -25.01
CA PRO A 217 -21.14 11.88 -25.51
C PRO A 217 -20.62 13.30 -25.76
N GLU A 218 -19.50 13.69 -25.14
CA GLU A 218 -18.80 14.95 -25.39
C GLU A 218 -18.21 15.08 -26.81
N LEU A 219 -18.11 13.99 -27.57
CA LEU A 219 -17.62 13.98 -28.95
C LEU A 219 -18.76 14.17 -29.98
N ASP A 220 -20.02 13.89 -29.62
CA ASP A 220 -21.18 13.97 -30.53
C ASP A 220 -21.82 15.37 -30.50
N THR A 221 -21.01 16.41 -30.71
CA THR A 221 -21.47 17.79 -30.82
C THR A 221 -21.96 18.06 -32.25
N LYS A 222 -23.11 17.51 -32.63
CA LYS A 222 -23.86 18.07 -33.77
C LYS A 222 -24.38 19.44 -33.39
N ASP A 223 -24.09 20.43 -34.23
CA ASP A 223 -24.55 21.82 -34.12
C ASP A 223 -26.06 21.89 -33.84
N ASP A 224 -26.45 22.24 -32.62
CA ASP A 224 -27.79 22.76 -32.38
C ASP A 224 -27.89 24.13 -33.09
N PRO A 225 -28.91 24.36 -33.92
CA PRO A 225 -28.98 25.54 -34.76
C PRO A 225 -29.13 26.79 -33.89
N VAL A 226 -28.22 27.73 -34.15
CA VAL A 226 -28.29 29.18 -33.91
C VAL A 226 -29.69 29.63 -33.45
N VAL A 227 -29.80 30.01 -32.19
CA VAL A 227 -30.93 30.80 -31.70
C VAL A 227 -30.96 32.08 -32.53
N THR A 228 -31.95 32.14 -33.42
CA THR A 228 -32.25 33.29 -34.26
C THR A 228 -32.43 34.53 -33.40
N THR A 229 -31.63 35.54 -33.71
CA THR A 229 -31.74 36.91 -33.26
C THR A 229 -33.17 37.43 -33.45
N ALA A 230 -33.83 37.79 -32.35
CA ALA A 230 -34.94 38.73 -32.37
C ALA A 230 -34.38 40.13 -32.11
N SER A 231 -34.28 40.88 -33.20
CA SER A 231 -34.15 42.33 -33.21
C SER A 231 -35.34 42.97 -32.49
N ASP A 232 -35.11 43.83 -31.51
CA ASP A 232 -35.87 45.08 -31.46
C ASP A 232 -35.10 46.22 -30.80
N ALA A 233 -35.39 47.41 -31.30
CA ALA A 233 -34.56 48.60 -31.30
C ALA A 233 -34.58 49.41 -29.99
N GLY A 234 -33.51 50.19 -29.79
CA GLY A 234 -33.42 51.20 -28.73
C GLY A 234 -32.13 52.02 -28.78
N LEU A 235 -32.03 52.94 -29.74
CA LEU A 235 -31.00 53.98 -29.84
C LEU A 235 -31.07 54.95 -28.64
N VAL A 236 -29.96 55.11 -27.90
CA VAL A 236 -29.56 56.40 -27.31
C VAL A 236 -28.03 56.51 -27.28
N THR A 237 -27.51 57.58 -27.89
CA THR A 237 -26.11 58.00 -27.97
C THR A 237 -25.70 58.88 -26.78
N ASN A 238 -24.50 58.66 -26.20
CA ASN A 238 -23.41 59.64 -26.03
C ASN A 238 -22.50 59.40 -24.80
N GLU A 239 -21.20 59.36 -25.13
CA GLU A 239 -20.04 60.00 -24.48
C GLU A 239 -19.81 60.00 -22.95
N SER A 240 -18.75 59.28 -22.58
CA SER A 240 -17.61 59.67 -21.72
C SER A 240 -17.85 60.41 -20.39
N GLN A 241 -17.39 59.81 -19.27
CA GLN A 241 -16.19 60.24 -18.52
C GLN A 241 -16.06 59.56 -17.15
N LYS A 242 -14.81 59.15 -16.87
CA LYS A 242 -14.16 58.91 -15.56
C LYS A 242 -14.99 59.17 -14.30
N ARG A 243 -15.15 58.13 -13.48
CA ARG A 243 -15.09 58.24 -12.00
C ARG A 243 -14.58 56.95 -11.39
N MET A 244 -13.39 57.03 -10.79
CA MET A 244 -12.95 56.11 -9.74
C MET A 244 -13.95 56.19 -8.58
N GLY A 245 -14.34 55.03 -8.03
CA GLY A 245 -15.25 54.96 -6.90
C GLY A 245 -15.40 53.54 -6.37
N ILE A 246 -14.53 53.20 -5.41
CA ILE A 246 -14.78 52.35 -4.23
C ILE A 246 -15.46 51.00 -4.52
N LEU A 247 -14.65 49.93 -4.51
CA LEU A 247 -15.14 48.55 -4.39
C LEU A 247 -16.09 48.45 -3.19
N ASN A 248 -17.33 48.08 -3.46
CA ASN A 248 -18.34 47.85 -2.47
C ASN A 248 -18.03 46.54 -1.73
N CYS A 249 -17.56 46.62 -0.48
CA CYS A 249 -17.22 45.46 0.36
C CYS A 249 -18.38 44.45 0.56
N SER A 250 -19.61 44.81 0.20
CA SER A 250 -20.79 43.93 0.27
C SER A 250 -20.80 42.82 -0.79
N ALA A 251 -20.22 43.03 -1.98
CA ALA A 251 -20.16 42.00 -3.03
C ALA A 251 -19.08 40.93 -2.75
N LEU A 252 -17.96 41.34 -2.14
CA LEU A 252 -16.93 40.44 -1.63
C LEU A 252 -17.42 39.63 -0.42
N LEU A 253 -18.26 40.21 0.44
CA LEU A 253 -18.86 39.51 1.59
C LEU A 253 -19.97 38.54 1.17
N ASN A 254 -20.75 38.85 0.13
CA ASN A 254 -21.74 37.92 -0.42
C ASN A 254 -21.08 36.78 -1.20
N GLY A 255 -20.04 37.05 -1.99
CA GLY A 255 -19.23 36.01 -2.65
C GLY A 255 -18.46 35.14 -1.66
N ALA A 256 -17.96 35.72 -0.56
CA ALA A 256 -17.37 34.94 0.54
C ALA A 256 -18.41 34.12 1.28
N ARG A 257 -19.63 34.61 1.50
CA ARG A 257 -20.73 33.86 2.13
C ARG A 257 -21.27 32.75 1.23
N GLU A 258 -21.33 32.94 -0.09
CA GLU A 258 -21.71 31.90 -1.06
C GLU A 258 -20.59 30.88 -1.26
N ALA A 259 -19.31 31.29 -1.25
CA ALA A 259 -18.17 30.39 -1.17
C ALA A 259 -18.18 29.59 0.13
N GLN A 260 -18.45 30.22 1.29
CA GLN A 260 -18.63 29.53 2.57
C GLN A 260 -19.89 28.66 2.61
N ARG A 261 -20.89 28.90 1.75
CA ARG A 261 -22.13 28.11 1.64
C ARG A 261 -21.93 26.91 0.70
N ALA A 262 -21.12 27.05 -0.34
CA ALA A 262 -20.64 25.96 -1.19
C ALA A 262 -19.63 25.08 -0.43
N GLU A 263 -18.74 25.69 0.36
CA GLU A 263 -17.82 25.03 1.28
C GLU A 263 -18.61 24.34 2.41
N ARG A 264 -19.71 24.94 2.92
CA ARG A 264 -20.64 24.26 3.85
C ARG A 264 -21.52 23.18 3.21
N CYS A 265 -21.81 23.24 1.90
CA CYS A 265 -22.45 22.14 1.17
C CYS A 265 -21.48 20.97 0.96
N LEU A 266 -20.17 21.24 0.80
CA LEU A 266 -19.10 20.24 0.68
C LEU A 266 -18.59 19.72 2.04
N LEU A 267 -18.81 20.45 3.13
CA LEU A 267 -18.58 19.98 4.51
C LEU A 267 -19.75 19.16 5.07
N GLY A 268 -20.86 19.03 4.31
CA GLY A 268 -22.06 18.26 4.68
C GLY A 268 -22.33 17.07 3.74
N VAL A 269 -21.28 16.48 3.16
CA VAL A 269 -21.37 15.55 2.02
C VAL A 269 -21.96 14.18 2.37
N ASN A 270 -22.04 13.82 3.65
CA ASN A 270 -22.83 12.67 4.08
C ASN A 270 -24.19 13.14 4.58
N LYS A 271 -25.15 13.35 3.67
CA LYS A 271 -26.55 13.23 4.09
C LYS A 271 -26.75 11.77 4.48
N PRO A 272 -26.93 11.43 5.78
CA PRO A 272 -26.97 10.04 6.22
C PRO A 272 -28.03 9.22 5.48
N GLU A 273 -29.12 9.87 5.07
CA GLU A 273 -30.19 9.30 4.24
C GLU A 273 -29.70 8.86 2.84
N THR A 274 -28.92 9.70 2.16
CA THR A 274 -28.37 9.38 0.83
C THR A 274 -27.40 8.21 0.93
N PHE A 275 -26.48 8.26 1.90
CA PHE A 275 -25.53 7.17 2.15
C PHE A 275 -26.27 5.87 2.46
N THR A 276 -27.23 5.90 3.40
CA THR A 276 -28.03 4.74 3.80
C THR A 276 -28.73 4.10 2.60
N ARG A 277 -29.39 4.91 1.76
CA ARG A 277 -30.06 4.43 0.55
C ARG A 277 -29.06 3.77 -0.42
N LEU A 278 -27.90 4.37 -0.63
CA LEU A 278 -26.89 3.84 -1.54
C LEU A 278 -26.24 2.56 -0.99
N ALA A 279 -25.97 2.49 0.31
CA ALA A 279 -25.44 1.30 0.98
C ALA A 279 -26.41 0.12 0.91
N GLN A 280 -27.72 0.38 0.99
CA GLN A 280 -28.75 -0.66 0.80
C GLN A 280 -28.79 -1.25 -0.62
N THR A 281 -28.15 -0.62 -1.61
CA THR A 281 -28.06 -1.13 -3.00
C THR A 281 -26.71 -1.79 -3.32
N THR A 282 -25.81 -1.84 -2.34
CA THR A 282 -24.48 -2.43 -2.51
C THR A 282 -24.57 -3.95 -2.34
N GLU A 283 -24.02 -4.70 -3.29
CA GLU A 283 -24.00 -6.15 -3.26
C GLU A 283 -22.69 -6.65 -2.66
N SER A 284 -22.80 -7.58 -1.71
CA SER A 284 -21.69 -8.10 -0.93
C SER A 284 -21.80 -9.61 -0.83
N VAL A 285 -20.67 -10.31 -0.92
CA VAL A 285 -20.64 -11.76 -0.66
C VAL A 285 -20.68 -11.99 0.85
N VAL A 286 -20.06 -11.09 1.61
CA VAL A 286 -20.14 -11.05 3.08
C VAL A 286 -21.53 -10.55 3.50
N PRO A 287 -22.24 -11.25 4.41
CA PRO A 287 -23.50 -10.77 4.97
C PRO A 287 -23.25 -9.57 5.90
N LEU A 288 -23.47 -8.36 5.38
CA LEU A 288 -23.37 -7.13 6.18
C LEU A 288 -24.53 -7.07 7.19
N VAL A 289 -24.23 -6.71 8.43
CA VAL A 289 -25.21 -6.63 9.55
C VAL A 289 -25.47 -5.20 10.03
N LYS A 290 -24.61 -4.25 9.67
CA LYS A 290 -24.74 -2.84 10.07
C LYS A 290 -24.09 -1.88 9.08
N LEU A 291 -24.45 -0.60 9.22
CA LEU A 291 -23.69 0.51 8.66
C LEU A 291 -22.64 0.96 9.68
N ALA A 292 -21.38 1.08 9.27
CA ALA A 292 -20.34 1.61 10.14
C ALA A 292 -20.62 3.09 10.45
N PHE A 293 -20.47 3.50 11.72
CA PHE A 293 -20.74 4.87 12.14
C PHE A 293 -19.87 5.92 11.39
N PRO A 294 -18.55 5.71 11.20
CA PRO A 294 -17.72 6.67 10.48
C PRO A 294 -18.18 6.90 9.04
N ASP A 295 -18.61 5.84 8.36
CA ASP A 295 -19.09 5.92 6.98
C ASP A 295 -20.42 6.71 6.88
N LEU A 296 -21.31 6.53 7.87
CA LEU A 296 -22.61 7.19 7.91
C LEU A 296 -22.51 8.69 8.28
N HIS A 297 -21.67 9.02 9.25
CA HIS A 297 -21.59 10.35 9.86
C HIS A 297 -20.43 11.21 9.34
N GLY A 298 -19.50 10.62 8.60
CA GLY A 298 -18.33 11.29 8.03
C GLY A 298 -17.02 10.80 8.64
N HIS A 299 -16.01 10.71 7.79
CA HIS A 299 -14.64 10.39 8.16
C HIS A 299 -13.87 11.65 8.56
N ASP A 300 -14.46 12.49 9.42
CA ASP A 300 -13.75 13.61 10.03
C ASP A 300 -12.43 13.08 10.63
N CYS A 301 -11.37 13.89 10.58
CA CYS A 301 -10.09 13.54 11.18
C CYS A 301 -9.49 14.74 11.91
N TRP A 302 -8.48 14.45 12.72
CA TRP A 302 -7.74 15.50 13.40
C TRP A 302 -7.05 16.43 12.39
N GLN A 303 -7.22 17.74 12.58
CA GLN A 303 -6.70 18.74 11.65
C GLN A 303 -5.19 18.98 11.81
N GLN A 304 -4.62 18.58 12.95
CA GLN A 304 -3.19 18.69 13.21
C GLN A 304 -2.45 17.48 12.64
N LEU A 305 -1.27 17.74 12.05
CA LEU A 305 -0.37 16.67 11.62
C LEU A 305 0.06 15.82 12.82
N GLU A 306 -0.21 14.52 12.75
CA GLU A 306 0.13 13.57 13.80
C GLU A 306 1.55 13.04 13.58
N VAL A 307 2.35 12.97 14.65
CA VAL A 307 3.76 12.56 14.58
C VAL A 307 3.87 11.03 14.42
N LEU A 308 4.84 10.57 13.63
CA LEU A 308 5.20 9.16 13.57
C LEU A 308 5.66 8.66 14.94
N ASN A 309 5.30 7.43 15.30
CA ASN A 309 5.76 6.82 16.55
C ASN A 309 7.30 6.69 16.57
N SER A 310 7.89 6.82 17.77
CA SER A 310 9.32 6.63 17.94
C SER A 310 9.73 5.21 17.54
N LYS A 311 10.81 5.08 16.75
CA LYS A 311 11.29 3.80 16.20
C LYS A 311 11.78 2.80 17.26
N TYR A 312 12.02 3.25 18.50
CA TYR A 312 12.68 2.45 19.54
C TYR A 312 11.94 2.55 20.87
N GLY A 313 11.11 1.54 21.16
CA GLY A 313 10.47 1.38 22.47
C GLY A 313 11.02 0.15 23.21
N ALA A 314 11.42 0.32 24.46
CA ALA A 314 11.81 -0.79 25.35
C ALA A 314 10.71 -1.87 25.48
N SER A 315 9.46 -1.52 25.19
CA SER A 315 8.30 -2.42 25.18
C SER A 315 8.29 -3.43 24.03
N SER A 316 8.91 -3.13 22.89
CA SER A 316 9.04 -4.08 21.77
C SER A 316 9.80 -5.34 22.19
N ARG A 317 10.87 -5.15 22.97
CA ARG A 317 11.66 -6.24 23.58
C ARG A 317 10.79 -7.11 24.49
N SER A 318 10.03 -6.48 25.40
CA SER A 318 9.16 -7.19 26.36
C SER A 318 8.10 -8.03 25.64
N LYS A 319 7.42 -7.45 24.65
CA LYS A 319 6.39 -8.15 23.85
C LYS A 319 6.95 -9.33 23.07
N LEU A 320 8.13 -9.18 22.46
CA LEU A 320 8.79 -10.26 21.74
C LEU A 320 9.19 -11.41 22.68
N LEU A 321 9.80 -11.09 23.82
CA LEU A 321 10.18 -12.09 24.82
C LEU A 321 8.96 -12.82 25.39
N GLY A 322 7.90 -12.08 25.73
CA GLY A 322 6.63 -12.66 26.19
C GLY A 322 5.97 -13.56 25.14
N HIS A 323 6.04 -13.20 23.86
CA HIS A 323 5.57 -14.08 22.79
C HIS A 323 6.34 -15.41 22.75
N VAL A 324 7.67 -15.35 22.82
CA VAL A 324 8.52 -16.54 22.82
C VAL A 324 8.27 -17.39 24.07
N GLU A 325 8.12 -16.78 25.24
CA GLU A 325 7.76 -17.44 26.49
C GLU A 325 6.44 -18.21 26.37
N ARG A 326 5.40 -17.57 25.81
CA ARG A 326 4.13 -18.23 25.52
C ARG A 326 4.28 -19.39 24.54
N CYS A 327 5.19 -19.32 23.58
CA CYS A 327 5.48 -20.44 22.66
C CYS A 327 6.16 -21.62 23.37
N PHE A 328 6.91 -21.37 24.45
CA PHE A 328 7.37 -22.43 25.35
C PHE A 328 6.21 -23.01 26.18
N ALA A 329 5.35 -22.14 26.74
CA ALA A 329 4.25 -22.50 27.63
C ALA A 329 3.05 -23.19 26.94
N ARG A 330 2.65 -22.78 25.72
CA ARG A 330 1.51 -23.35 24.95
C ARG A 330 1.64 -24.83 24.61
N SER A 331 2.79 -25.44 24.87
CA SER A 331 2.88 -26.90 24.95
C SER A 331 2.06 -27.50 26.12
N ARG A 332 1.48 -26.68 27.01
CA ARG A 332 0.88 -27.09 28.29
C ARG A 332 -0.51 -26.50 28.63
N GLU A 333 -1.06 -25.54 27.87
CA GLU A 333 -2.28 -24.79 28.26
C GLU A 333 -3.39 -24.77 27.19
N SER A 334 -4.64 -24.54 27.63
CA SER A 334 -5.83 -24.46 26.78
C SER A 334 -5.81 -23.24 25.84
N PRO A 335 -6.33 -23.36 24.60
CA PRO A 335 -6.51 -22.22 23.71
C PRO A 335 -7.39 -21.18 24.42
N GLY A 336 -7.02 -19.90 24.36
CA GLY A 336 -7.73 -18.80 25.04
C GLY A 336 -9.22 -18.73 24.69
N GLU A 337 -9.97 -17.90 25.42
CA GLU A 337 -11.41 -17.76 25.22
C GLU A 337 -11.72 -17.07 23.88
N VAL A 338 -12.52 -17.70 23.02
CA VAL A 338 -12.93 -17.10 21.74
C VAL A 338 -14.06 -16.11 21.99
N ILE A 339 -13.80 -14.83 21.76
CA ILE A 339 -14.74 -13.73 22.01
C ILE A 339 -15.50 -13.32 20.74
N TYR A 340 -14.87 -13.50 19.58
CA TYR A 340 -15.48 -13.24 18.28
C TYR A 340 -15.08 -14.32 17.29
N ASP A 341 -16.07 -14.90 16.61
CA ASP A 341 -15.88 -15.92 15.59
C ASP A 341 -16.72 -15.58 14.34
N TYR A 342 -16.04 -15.02 13.34
CA TYR A 342 -16.64 -14.66 12.07
C TYR A 342 -17.16 -15.88 11.32
N ASP A 343 -16.42 -16.99 11.32
CA ASP A 343 -16.77 -18.22 10.60
C ASP A 343 -18.09 -18.79 11.14
N ALA A 344 -18.26 -18.81 12.46
CA ALA A 344 -19.52 -19.21 13.08
C ALA A 344 -20.66 -18.24 12.75
N SER A 345 -20.36 -16.94 12.75
CA SER A 345 -21.34 -15.87 12.50
C SER A 345 -21.89 -15.89 11.08
N VAL A 346 -21.05 -16.05 10.05
CA VAL A 346 -21.50 -16.09 8.66
C VAL A 346 -22.28 -17.38 8.32
N ASN A 347 -21.95 -18.50 8.97
CA ASN A 347 -22.67 -19.75 8.78
C ASN A 347 -24.04 -19.79 9.47
N THR A 348 -24.23 -19.04 10.56
CA THR A 348 -25.48 -19.00 11.32
C THR A 348 -26.39 -17.85 10.95
N SER A 349 -25.88 -16.83 10.25
CA SER A 349 -26.68 -15.73 9.71
C SER A 349 -27.64 -16.22 8.62
N THR A 350 -28.82 -16.70 9.02
CA THR A 350 -29.96 -16.87 8.12
C THR A 350 -30.41 -15.49 7.63
N THR A 351 -29.98 -15.11 6.43
CA THR A 351 -30.58 -14.12 5.52
C THR A 351 -31.12 -12.79 6.09
N PHE A 352 -30.39 -11.72 5.75
CA PHE A 352 -30.84 -10.36 5.38
C PHE A 352 -31.93 -9.66 6.21
N PHE A 353 -31.57 -9.16 7.40
CA PHE A 353 -32.22 -7.93 7.89
C PHE A 353 -31.69 -6.75 7.07
N ARG A 354 -32.27 -6.53 5.88
CA ARG A 354 -32.34 -5.19 5.29
C ARG A 354 -33.66 -4.58 5.77
N PRO A 355 -33.66 -3.34 6.28
CA PRO A 355 -32.65 -2.32 6.06
C PRO A 355 -31.43 -2.42 6.99
N LEU A 356 -30.22 -2.24 6.43
CA LEU A 356 -29.01 -2.00 7.22
C LEU A 356 -29.20 -0.71 8.02
N GLN A 357 -28.81 -0.73 9.30
CA GLN A 357 -28.92 0.39 10.23
C GLN A 357 -27.64 0.53 11.05
N ASN A 358 -27.52 1.64 11.76
CA ASN A 358 -26.49 1.85 12.78
C ASN A 358 -27.18 2.07 14.13
N THR A 359 -26.64 1.49 15.20
CA THR A 359 -27.18 1.59 16.57
C THR A 359 -26.16 2.12 17.58
N ASP A 360 -25.04 2.65 17.10
CA ASP A 360 -23.85 2.88 17.93
C ASP A 360 -24.05 4.05 18.86
N ALA A 361 -24.73 5.11 18.39
CA ALA A 361 -25.09 6.24 19.23
C ALA A 361 -26.01 5.83 20.39
N THR A 362 -26.91 4.88 20.16
CA THR A 362 -27.76 4.32 21.21
C THR A 362 -26.92 3.52 22.19
N GLN A 363 -26.02 2.67 21.71
CA GLN A 363 -25.14 1.86 22.54
C GLN A 363 -24.20 2.70 23.42
N VAL A 364 -23.61 3.77 22.86
CA VAL A 364 -22.78 4.73 23.63
C VAL A 364 -23.62 5.40 24.73
N SER A 365 -24.88 5.74 24.44
CA SER A 365 -25.77 6.36 25.43
C SER A 365 -26.15 5.42 26.58
N GLU A 366 -26.12 4.11 26.35
CA GLU A 366 -26.39 3.08 27.37
C GLU A 366 -25.19 2.81 28.29
N LEU A 367 -23.99 3.32 27.95
CA LEU A 367 -22.75 3.19 28.72
C LEU A 367 -22.46 1.74 29.15
N ILE A 368 -22.63 0.80 28.22
CA ILE A 368 -22.50 -0.63 28.51
C ILE A 368 -21.04 -0.98 28.75
N LEU A 369 -20.70 -1.38 29.98
CA LEU A 369 -19.40 -1.93 30.36
C LEU A 369 -19.44 -3.46 30.37
N ARG A 370 -18.33 -4.09 29.94
CA ARG A 370 -18.19 -5.54 29.88
C ARG A 370 -16.83 -5.98 30.44
N GLU A 371 -16.77 -7.19 31.00
CA GLU A 371 -15.50 -7.79 31.43
C GLU A 371 -14.59 -8.17 30.24
N THR A 372 -15.21 -8.45 29.09
CA THR A 372 -14.57 -8.79 27.82
C THR A 372 -15.02 -7.80 26.76
N LEU A 373 -14.09 -7.32 25.94
CA LEU A 373 -14.42 -6.47 24.79
C LEU A 373 -15.33 -7.22 23.81
N GLN A 374 -16.19 -6.50 23.10
CA GLN A 374 -16.98 -7.04 22.00
C GLN A 374 -16.38 -6.58 20.67
N PHE A 375 -16.49 -7.41 19.62
CA PHE A 375 -15.95 -7.12 18.29
C PHE A 375 -17.01 -7.35 17.22
N GLU A 376 -16.96 -6.55 16.15
CA GLU A 376 -17.78 -6.74 14.95
C GLU A 376 -17.00 -6.29 13.71
N SER A 377 -17.18 -6.99 12.59
CA SER A 377 -16.52 -6.68 11.31
C SER A 377 -17.41 -6.91 10.09
N ARG A 378 -18.66 -7.33 10.27
CA ARG A 378 -19.64 -7.56 9.20
C ARG A 378 -20.33 -6.26 8.79
N PHE A 379 -19.55 -5.30 8.35
CA PHE A 379 -19.99 -4.06 7.71
C PHE A 379 -19.09 -3.78 6.51
N GLU A 380 -19.50 -2.85 5.64
CA GLU A 380 -18.77 -2.58 4.40
C GLU A 380 -17.29 -2.23 4.69
N SER A 381 -16.37 -2.85 3.97
CA SER A 381 -14.90 -2.76 4.19
C SER A 381 -14.38 -3.34 5.50
N GLY A 382 -15.22 -3.94 6.36
CA GLY A 382 -14.80 -4.54 7.61
C GLY A 382 -13.95 -5.80 7.41
N ASN A 383 -12.88 -5.95 8.20
CA ASN A 383 -12.02 -7.14 8.21
C ASN A 383 -11.48 -7.43 9.61
N LEU A 384 -12.05 -8.49 10.19
CA LEU A 384 -11.55 -9.25 11.33
C LEU A 384 -12.23 -10.62 11.27
N ARG A 385 -11.49 -11.71 11.42
CA ARG A 385 -12.02 -13.07 11.37
C ARG A 385 -12.26 -13.65 12.75
N LYS A 386 -11.33 -13.43 13.68
CA LYS A 386 -11.41 -14.02 15.02
C LYS A 386 -10.70 -13.16 16.05
N ALA A 387 -11.27 -13.10 17.26
CA ALA A 387 -10.64 -12.51 18.44
C ALA A 387 -10.62 -13.54 19.57
N VAL A 388 -9.43 -13.81 20.11
CA VAL A 388 -9.20 -14.76 21.20
C VAL A 388 -8.60 -13.99 22.38
N LYS A 389 -9.27 -14.01 23.53
CA LYS A 389 -8.76 -13.43 24.77
C LYS A 389 -7.69 -14.36 25.34
N VAL A 390 -6.46 -13.84 25.42
CA VAL A 390 -5.26 -14.58 25.86
C VAL A 390 -4.68 -14.06 27.18
N GLY A 391 -5.24 -12.97 27.70
CA GLY A 391 -4.94 -12.42 29.02
C GLY A 391 -6.11 -11.55 29.52
N PRO A 392 -5.97 -10.90 30.70
CA PRO A 392 -7.03 -10.07 31.26
C PRO A 392 -7.52 -8.96 30.31
N THR A 393 -6.57 -8.33 29.61
CA THR A 393 -6.83 -7.26 28.62
C THR A 393 -6.03 -7.48 27.31
N GLU A 394 -5.57 -8.70 27.04
CA GLU A 394 -4.77 -9.06 25.85
C GLU A 394 -5.57 -9.96 24.90
N TYR A 395 -5.57 -9.63 23.61
CA TYR A 395 -6.33 -10.32 22.56
C TYR A 395 -5.44 -10.68 21.36
N ASP A 396 -5.44 -11.95 20.97
CA ASP A 396 -4.91 -12.42 19.69
C ASP A 396 -6.01 -12.29 18.63
N LEU A 397 -5.72 -11.56 17.56
CA LEU A 397 -6.62 -11.25 16.45
C LEU A 397 -6.15 -11.92 15.16
N VAL A 398 -7.08 -12.46 14.39
CA VAL A 398 -6.83 -13.08 13.08
C VAL A 398 -7.64 -12.33 12.03
N LEU A 399 -6.98 -11.88 10.95
CA LEU A 399 -7.63 -11.25 9.81
C LEU A 399 -8.19 -12.27 8.83
N ASN A 400 -9.20 -11.88 8.05
CA ASN A 400 -9.65 -12.65 6.90
C ASN A 400 -8.63 -12.54 5.76
N PRO A 401 -8.38 -13.63 5.01
CA PRO A 401 -7.72 -13.52 3.70
C PRO A 401 -8.65 -12.82 2.71
N ASP A 402 -8.11 -12.41 1.57
CA ASP A 402 -8.93 -11.94 0.45
C ASP A 402 -9.86 -13.07 -0.03
N ILE A 403 -11.06 -12.72 -0.51
CA ILE A 403 -12.06 -13.69 -0.99
C ILE A 403 -11.46 -14.60 -2.06
N ASN A 404 -11.77 -15.90 -1.99
CA ASN A 404 -11.23 -16.95 -2.87
C ASN A 404 -9.70 -17.10 -2.83
N THR A 405 -9.03 -16.53 -1.81
CA THR A 405 -7.62 -16.75 -1.53
C THR A 405 -7.43 -17.32 -0.12
N ASN A 406 -6.18 -17.56 0.24
CA ASN A 406 -5.76 -17.81 1.62
C ASN A 406 -4.61 -16.88 2.04
N PHE A 407 -4.47 -15.72 1.39
CA PHE A 407 -3.39 -14.74 1.56
C PHE A 407 -3.90 -13.30 1.61
N HIS A 408 -2.95 -12.34 1.61
CA HIS A 408 -3.19 -10.89 1.61
C HIS A 408 -3.71 -10.31 2.94
N HIS A 409 -3.29 -10.90 4.04
CA HIS A 409 -3.58 -10.41 5.39
C HIS A 409 -2.79 -9.13 5.71
N GLN A 410 -3.41 -7.96 5.50
CA GLN A 410 -2.83 -6.65 5.81
C GLN A 410 -3.89 -5.63 6.22
N TRP A 411 -5.01 -5.59 5.51
CA TRP A 411 -6.12 -4.69 5.82
C TRP A 411 -6.88 -5.17 7.05
N PHE A 412 -7.09 -4.26 8.00
CA PHE A 412 -8.00 -4.47 9.13
C PHE A 412 -8.89 -3.24 9.31
N TYR A 413 -10.15 -3.49 9.61
CA TYR A 413 -11.14 -2.47 9.98
C TYR A 413 -12.23 -3.18 10.77
N PHE A 414 -12.33 -2.90 12.07
CA PHE A 414 -13.28 -3.57 12.94
C PHE A 414 -13.73 -2.65 14.06
N GLU A 415 -14.90 -2.94 14.59
CA GLU A 415 -15.47 -2.28 15.75
C GLU A 415 -15.04 -3.01 17.03
N VAL A 416 -14.86 -2.22 18.09
CA VAL A 416 -14.65 -2.66 19.46
C VAL A 416 -15.61 -1.91 20.36
N SER A 417 -16.25 -2.57 21.32
CA SER A 417 -17.12 -1.94 22.31
C SER A 417 -17.06 -2.62 23.68
N GLY A 418 -17.66 -1.99 24.69
CA GLY A 418 -17.73 -2.53 26.06
C GLY A 418 -16.47 -2.30 26.90
N MET A 419 -15.60 -1.38 26.47
CA MET A 419 -14.33 -1.07 27.14
C MET A 419 -14.50 -0.23 28.41
N HIS A 420 -13.56 -0.42 29.32
CA HIS A 420 -13.23 0.52 30.40
C HIS A 420 -12.05 1.42 30.00
N SER A 421 -12.17 2.73 30.23
CA SER A 421 -11.18 3.76 29.91
C SER A 421 -9.97 3.79 30.83
N ASP A 422 -10.07 3.22 32.04
CA ASP A 422 -8.99 3.11 33.01
C ASP A 422 -8.05 1.93 32.73
N ARG A 423 -8.29 1.16 31.67
CA ARG A 423 -7.53 -0.04 31.31
C ARG A 423 -6.77 0.13 30.00
N LEU A 424 -5.58 -0.47 29.98
CA LEU A 424 -4.79 -0.66 28.77
C LEU A 424 -5.10 -2.02 28.14
N TYR A 425 -5.49 -2.03 26.87
CA TYR A 425 -5.77 -3.24 26.11
C TYR A 425 -4.66 -3.50 25.09
N THR A 426 -4.20 -4.74 24.98
CA THR A 426 -3.18 -5.13 24.00
C THR A 426 -3.82 -5.99 22.91
N PHE A 427 -3.64 -5.59 21.66
CA PHE A 427 -4.09 -6.34 20.48
C PHE A 427 -2.87 -6.91 19.75
N ASN A 428 -2.90 -8.21 19.45
CA ASN A 428 -1.89 -8.92 18.66
C ASN A 428 -2.53 -9.43 17.37
N ILE A 429 -2.31 -8.78 16.24
CA ILE A 429 -2.76 -9.31 14.94
C ILE A 429 -1.70 -10.30 14.44
N ILE A 430 -2.01 -11.60 14.46
CA ILE A 430 -1.01 -12.68 14.39
C ILE A 430 -0.76 -13.28 13.00
N ASN A 431 -1.45 -12.82 11.96
CA ASN A 431 -1.38 -13.43 10.63
C ASN A 431 -0.95 -12.49 9.50
N PHE A 432 -0.20 -11.42 9.79
CA PHE A 432 0.44 -10.63 8.72
C PHE A 432 1.46 -11.47 7.95
N GLU A 433 1.58 -11.27 6.65
CA GLU A 433 2.41 -12.14 5.79
C GLU A 433 3.78 -11.57 5.46
N ARG A 434 3.95 -10.25 5.54
CA ARG A 434 5.15 -9.57 5.03
C ARG A 434 6.17 -9.35 6.15
N GLY A 435 7.45 -9.55 5.87
CA GLY A 435 8.49 -9.29 6.87
C GLY A 435 8.76 -7.82 7.16
N GLY A 436 8.60 -6.95 6.17
CA GLY A 436 8.73 -5.49 6.31
C GLY A 436 7.38 -4.82 6.56
N SER A 437 7.37 -3.80 7.42
CA SER A 437 6.17 -3.06 7.77
C SER A 437 6.50 -1.66 8.27
N LEU A 438 5.80 -0.63 7.82
CA LEU A 438 6.01 0.74 8.32
C LEU A 438 5.65 0.89 9.80
N TYR A 439 5.01 -0.09 10.44
CA TYR A 439 4.84 -0.13 11.91
C TYR A 439 6.19 -0.20 12.64
N THR A 440 7.25 -0.76 12.05
CA THR A 440 8.62 -0.68 12.62
C THR A 440 9.24 0.69 12.45
N GLU A 441 8.74 1.48 11.49
CA GLU A 441 9.24 2.80 11.12
C GLU A 441 8.38 3.95 11.68
N GLY A 442 7.45 3.65 12.59
CA GLY A 442 6.66 4.65 13.29
C GLY A 442 5.20 4.74 12.85
N GLN A 443 4.71 3.88 11.97
CA GLN A 443 3.28 3.86 11.64
C GLN A 443 2.44 3.53 12.89
N ARG A 444 1.25 4.15 12.99
CA ARG A 444 0.28 3.94 14.06
C ARG A 444 -1.09 3.53 13.49
N PRO A 445 -1.81 2.60 14.14
CA PRO A 445 -3.21 2.31 13.80
C PRO A 445 -4.09 3.56 13.95
N LEU A 446 -5.27 3.53 13.33
CA LEU A 446 -6.27 4.58 13.48
C LEU A 446 -7.36 4.15 14.44
N LEU A 447 -7.87 5.10 15.23
CA LEU A 447 -9.05 4.95 16.08
C LEU A 447 -10.09 6.02 15.75
N TYR A 448 -11.36 5.62 15.73
CA TYR A 448 -12.51 6.50 15.70
C TYR A 448 -13.40 6.23 16.91
N SER A 449 -13.62 7.23 17.76
CA SER A 449 -14.54 7.16 18.90
C SER A 449 -15.91 7.72 18.50
N VAL A 450 -16.96 6.91 18.66
CA VAL A 450 -18.35 7.36 18.43
C VAL A 450 -18.74 8.39 19.49
N HIS A 451 -18.35 8.19 20.75
CA HIS A 451 -18.61 9.15 21.82
C HIS A 451 -18.01 10.55 21.53
N GLU A 452 -16.74 10.62 21.12
CA GLU A 452 -16.12 11.91 20.77
C GLU A 452 -16.78 12.56 19.56
N SER A 453 -17.14 11.77 18.54
CA SER A 453 -17.83 12.28 17.35
C SER A 453 -19.19 12.89 17.68
N LEU A 454 -19.98 12.24 18.55
CA LEU A 454 -21.28 12.74 19.01
C LEU A 454 -21.19 13.98 19.91
N HIS A 455 -20.04 14.21 20.54
CA HIS A 455 -19.84 15.29 21.51
C HIS A 455 -18.77 16.31 21.09
N LYS A 456 -18.36 16.31 19.83
CA LYS A 456 -17.27 17.15 19.30
C LYS A 456 -17.42 18.65 19.61
N GLU A 457 -18.63 19.20 19.47
CA GLU A 457 -18.91 20.61 19.80
C GLU A 457 -18.74 20.92 21.29
N LYS A 458 -19.13 20.00 22.17
CA LYS A 458 -19.02 20.16 23.62
C LYS A 458 -17.60 19.96 24.12
N MET A 459 -16.84 19.07 23.48
CA MET A 459 -15.47 18.72 23.88
C MET A 459 -14.40 19.66 23.29
N GLY A 460 -14.75 20.50 22.32
CA GLY A 460 -13.75 21.28 21.57
C GLY A 460 -12.74 20.39 20.82
N SER A 461 -13.10 19.12 20.62
CA SER A 461 -12.30 18.13 19.88
C SER A 461 -12.74 18.11 18.42
N SER A 462 -11.85 17.69 17.53
CA SER A 462 -12.18 17.52 16.10
C SER A 462 -13.16 16.37 15.85
N GLY A 463 -13.33 15.43 16.80
CA GLY A 463 -14.28 14.32 16.73
C GLY A 463 -14.12 13.51 15.45
N GLY A 464 -13.19 12.55 15.44
CA GLY A 464 -12.89 11.82 14.21
C GLY A 464 -11.72 10.85 14.33
N TRP A 465 -11.25 10.37 13.17
CA TRP A 465 -10.10 9.49 13.06
C TRP A 465 -8.82 10.17 13.57
N HIS A 466 -8.08 9.46 14.40
CA HIS A 466 -6.74 9.84 14.86
C HIS A 466 -5.84 8.61 15.03
N ARG A 467 -4.53 8.82 15.04
CA ARG A 467 -3.53 7.78 15.27
C ARG A 467 -3.50 7.40 16.74
N VAL A 468 -3.65 6.10 17.00
CA VAL A 468 -3.63 5.51 18.34
C VAL A 468 -2.51 4.48 18.47
N GLY A 469 -2.35 3.92 19.65
CA GLY A 469 -1.42 2.84 19.90
C GLY A 469 -0.16 3.34 20.57
N GLU A 470 0.21 2.64 21.63
CA GLU A 470 1.53 2.66 22.26
C GLU A 470 2.14 1.25 22.23
N ASP A 471 3.42 1.16 22.57
CA ASP A 471 4.16 -0.12 22.57
C ASP A 471 4.04 -0.91 21.25
N ILE A 472 4.00 -0.19 20.13
CA ILE A 472 3.81 -0.79 18.82
C ILE A 472 5.05 -1.60 18.46
N CYS A 473 4.87 -2.88 18.15
CA CYS A 473 5.92 -3.74 17.65
C CYS A 473 5.43 -4.65 16.53
N TYR A 474 6.36 -4.98 15.63
CA TYR A 474 6.11 -5.86 14.50
C TYR A 474 7.23 -6.88 14.42
N PHE A 475 6.90 -8.17 14.51
CA PHE A 475 7.90 -9.23 14.61
C PHE A 475 7.43 -10.53 13.99
N ARG A 476 8.37 -11.34 13.50
CA ARG A 476 8.10 -12.70 13.03
C ARG A 476 7.60 -13.55 14.19
N ASN A 477 6.54 -14.32 13.98
CA ASN A 477 5.97 -15.18 15.01
C ASN A 477 6.15 -16.68 14.70
N GLN A 478 5.65 -17.55 15.57
CA GLN A 478 5.75 -19.01 15.42
C GLN A 478 4.69 -19.59 14.47
N TYR A 479 3.68 -18.83 14.07
CA TYR A 479 2.64 -19.33 13.15
C TYR A 479 3.17 -19.40 11.72
N ALA A 480 2.74 -20.41 10.97
CA ALA A 480 3.10 -20.55 9.56
C ALA A 480 1.97 -21.22 8.77
N ARG A 481 1.99 -21.04 7.45
CA ARG A 481 1.05 -21.73 6.54
C ARG A 481 1.46 -23.18 6.33
N GLY A 482 0.47 -24.07 6.31
CA GLY A 482 0.66 -25.51 6.10
C GLY A 482 1.33 -25.87 4.77
N ARG A 483 1.81 -27.12 4.67
CA ARG A 483 2.66 -27.69 3.60
C ARG A 483 2.01 -27.85 2.21
N ALA A 484 1.24 -26.88 1.72
CA ALA A 484 0.60 -26.98 0.41
C ALA A 484 1.56 -26.74 -0.77
N CYS A 485 2.72 -26.09 -0.54
CA CYS A 485 3.74 -25.90 -1.56
C CYS A 485 5.13 -26.31 -1.03
N ARG A 486 5.93 -26.93 -1.88
CA ARG A 486 7.20 -27.59 -1.54
C ARG A 486 8.20 -26.58 -0.91
N SER A 487 8.93 -27.09 0.09
CA SER A 487 10.23 -26.68 0.66
C SER A 487 10.43 -25.45 1.56
N VAL A 488 9.52 -24.48 1.74
CA VAL A 488 9.77 -23.34 2.67
C VAL A 488 8.57 -23.05 3.58
N ASP A 489 8.76 -23.17 4.90
CA ASP A 489 7.79 -22.71 5.91
C ASP A 489 7.62 -21.18 5.75
N ARG A 490 6.45 -20.72 5.27
CA ARG A 490 6.15 -19.28 5.14
C ARG A 490 5.61 -18.77 6.49
N PRO A 491 6.39 -17.98 7.25
CA PRO A 491 5.99 -17.54 8.58
C PRO A 491 4.97 -16.40 8.49
N TYR A 492 4.16 -16.28 9.53
CA TYR A 492 3.42 -15.07 9.79
C TYR A 492 4.19 -14.10 10.70
N TYR A 493 3.70 -12.88 10.75
CA TYR A 493 4.20 -11.78 11.56
C TYR A 493 3.08 -11.27 12.44
N THR A 494 3.46 -10.78 13.62
CA THR A 494 2.56 -10.19 14.59
C THR A 494 2.75 -8.68 14.62
N LEU A 495 1.66 -7.93 14.41
CA LEU A 495 1.55 -6.54 14.84
C LEU A 495 0.95 -6.52 16.25
N SER A 496 1.70 -6.04 17.24
CA SER A 496 1.18 -5.84 18.59
C SER A 496 1.19 -4.36 18.97
N PHE A 497 0.09 -3.87 19.53
CA PHE A 497 -0.05 -2.49 19.99
C PHE A 497 -1.00 -2.44 21.18
N SER A 498 -0.82 -1.45 22.04
CA SER A 498 -1.64 -1.23 23.22
C SER A 498 -2.47 0.04 23.08
N VAL A 499 -3.74 0.00 23.48
CA VAL A 499 -4.69 1.13 23.39
C VAL A 499 -5.37 1.32 24.73
N GLN A 500 -5.30 2.54 25.24
CA GLN A 500 -6.19 3.02 26.29
C GLN A 500 -7.33 3.76 25.59
N PHE A 501 -8.56 3.27 25.76
CA PHE A 501 -9.73 3.92 25.16
C PHE A 501 -10.10 5.17 25.96
N PRO A 502 -10.55 6.25 25.30
CA PRO A 502 -10.76 7.53 25.97
C PRO A 502 -12.00 7.56 26.87
N HIS A 503 -13.02 6.75 26.58
CA HIS A 503 -14.32 6.79 27.28
C HIS A 503 -14.82 5.38 27.66
N ASP A 504 -15.49 5.30 28.80
CA ASP A 504 -16.17 4.09 29.27
C ASP A 504 -17.38 3.76 28.38
N GLY A 505 -17.55 2.49 28.03
CA GLY A 505 -18.73 2.02 27.29
C GLY A 505 -18.87 2.60 25.88
N ASP A 506 -17.77 3.11 25.31
CA ASP A 506 -17.75 3.65 23.95
C ASP A 506 -17.97 2.56 22.89
N VAL A 507 -18.22 3.00 21.65
CA VAL A 507 -18.10 2.21 20.45
C VAL A 507 -16.96 2.82 19.64
N CYS A 508 -15.89 2.06 19.47
CA CYS A 508 -14.69 2.51 18.77
C CYS A 508 -14.45 1.67 17.52
N TYR A 509 -13.90 2.29 16.48
CA TYR A 509 -13.44 1.58 15.29
C TYR A 509 -11.92 1.66 15.19
N LEU A 510 -11.28 0.53 14.94
CA LEU A 510 -9.84 0.43 14.68
C LEU A 510 -9.59 0.09 13.21
N ALA A 511 -8.67 0.81 12.57
CA ALA A 511 -8.38 0.63 11.14
C ALA A 511 -6.88 0.72 10.79
N TYR A 512 -6.50 0.04 9.71
CA TYR A 512 -5.15 0.06 9.14
C TYR A 512 -4.80 1.43 8.53
N ALA A 513 -5.74 1.99 7.76
CA ALA A 513 -5.68 3.30 7.13
C ALA A 513 -7.10 3.89 7.06
N PHE A 514 -7.25 5.19 6.75
CA PHE A 514 -8.55 5.87 6.78
C PHE A 514 -9.53 5.17 5.83
N PRO A 515 -10.61 4.52 6.30
CA PRO A 515 -11.52 3.79 5.44
C PRO A 515 -12.17 4.70 4.40
N TYR A 516 -12.48 4.14 3.24
CA TYR A 516 -13.23 4.80 2.17
C TYR A 516 -14.07 3.73 1.46
N SER A 517 -15.33 3.60 1.87
CA SER A 517 -16.21 2.57 1.34
C SER A 517 -16.75 2.91 -0.05
N TYR A 518 -17.25 1.90 -0.77
CA TYR A 518 -17.86 2.08 -2.07
C TYR A 518 -19.17 2.88 -1.97
N SER A 519 -19.95 2.67 -0.90
CA SER A 519 -21.15 3.48 -0.63
C SER A 519 -20.81 4.94 -0.34
N LEU A 520 -19.67 5.22 0.31
CA LEU A 520 -19.16 6.58 0.48
C LEU A 520 -18.80 7.21 -0.86
N LEU A 521 -18.11 6.48 -1.75
CA LEU A 521 -17.82 6.93 -3.11
C LEU A 521 -19.10 7.31 -3.86
N LYS A 522 -20.11 6.43 -3.86
CA LYS A 522 -21.40 6.69 -4.51
C LYS A 522 -22.06 7.95 -3.95
N SER A 523 -21.95 8.17 -2.64
CA SER A 523 -22.51 9.35 -1.97
C SER A 523 -21.79 10.63 -2.41
N HIS A 524 -20.46 10.62 -2.47
CA HIS A 524 -19.66 11.74 -2.98
C HIS A 524 -19.99 12.06 -4.44
N LEU A 525 -20.06 11.04 -5.31
CA LEU A 525 -20.46 11.20 -6.71
C LEU A 525 -21.84 11.84 -6.86
N HIS A 526 -22.82 11.38 -6.06
CA HIS A 526 -24.15 11.98 -6.03
C HIS A 526 -24.11 13.46 -5.61
N CYS A 527 -23.33 13.78 -4.57
CA CYS A 527 -23.18 15.16 -4.10
C CYS A 527 -22.53 16.06 -5.15
N TRP A 528 -21.48 15.62 -5.83
CA TRP A 528 -20.87 16.39 -6.92
C TRP A 528 -21.85 16.58 -8.08
N GLN A 529 -22.60 15.55 -8.46
CA GLN A 529 -23.59 15.65 -9.54
C GLN A 529 -24.68 16.68 -9.23
N VAL A 530 -25.20 16.68 -8.00
CA VAL A 530 -26.29 17.59 -7.58
C VAL A 530 -25.76 19.01 -7.30
N GLY A 531 -24.54 19.15 -6.80
CA GLY A 531 -23.92 20.43 -6.45
C GLY A 531 -23.18 21.13 -7.60
N CYS A 532 -23.07 20.49 -8.76
CA CYS A 532 -22.31 20.99 -9.91
C CYS A 532 -22.90 22.28 -10.51
N ASP A 533 -22.06 23.29 -10.77
CA ASP A 533 -22.42 24.43 -11.60
C ASP A 533 -22.43 24.03 -13.08
N THR A 534 -23.58 23.54 -13.55
CA THR A 534 -23.79 23.09 -14.93
C THR A 534 -23.61 24.19 -15.99
N SER A 535 -23.54 25.47 -15.59
CA SER A 535 -23.28 26.56 -16.54
C SER A 535 -21.82 26.63 -16.99
N THR A 536 -20.88 26.18 -16.14
CA THR A 536 -19.44 26.22 -16.41
C THR A 536 -18.80 24.84 -16.45
N ILE A 537 -19.44 23.82 -15.88
CA ILE A 537 -18.90 22.47 -15.72
C ILE A 537 -19.77 21.47 -16.46
N TYR A 538 -19.18 20.80 -17.44
CA TYR A 538 -19.74 19.58 -18.01
C TYR A 538 -19.38 18.42 -17.07
N TYR A 539 -20.40 17.81 -16.45
CA TYR A 539 -20.27 16.63 -15.62
C TYR A 539 -21.18 15.53 -16.15
N LYS A 540 -20.61 14.36 -16.43
CA LYS A 540 -21.37 13.18 -16.82
C LYS A 540 -20.90 11.96 -16.05
N GLN A 541 -21.80 11.36 -15.27
CA GLN A 541 -21.61 10.05 -14.66
C GLN A 541 -22.32 8.99 -15.51
N GLN A 542 -21.59 7.91 -15.82
CA GLN A 542 -22.08 6.71 -16.51
C GLN A 542 -21.69 5.46 -15.71
N VAL A 543 -22.30 4.33 -16.04
CA VAL A 543 -21.89 3.01 -15.52
C VAL A 543 -21.01 2.36 -16.59
N LEU A 544 -19.73 2.17 -16.29
CA LEU A 544 -18.78 1.55 -17.22
C LEU A 544 -19.14 0.08 -17.50
N CYS A 545 -19.38 -0.65 -16.42
CA CYS A 545 -19.76 -2.05 -16.40
C CYS A 545 -20.29 -2.41 -15.00
N GLU A 546 -20.75 -3.65 -14.85
CA GLU A 546 -20.91 -4.29 -13.55
C GLU A 546 -19.62 -5.03 -13.20
N SER A 547 -19.23 -4.99 -11.93
CA SER A 547 -18.12 -5.78 -11.39
C SER A 547 -18.49 -7.27 -11.34
N PHE A 548 -17.55 -8.12 -10.93
CA PHE A 548 -17.82 -9.56 -10.80
C PHE A 548 -18.95 -9.85 -9.81
N GLY A 549 -19.02 -9.08 -8.72
CA GLY A 549 -20.07 -9.12 -7.70
C GLY A 549 -21.37 -8.39 -8.08
N GLY A 550 -21.49 -7.86 -9.30
CA GLY A 550 -22.70 -7.17 -9.77
C GLY A 550 -22.82 -5.70 -9.33
N ASN A 551 -21.77 -5.12 -8.75
CA ASN A 551 -21.77 -3.70 -8.37
C ASN A 551 -21.43 -2.81 -9.58
N SER A 552 -22.17 -1.72 -9.76
CA SER A 552 -21.90 -0.77 -10.85
C SER A 552 -20.53 -0.10 -10.70
N VAL A 553 -19.76 0.00 -11.78
CA VAL A 553 -18.45 0.67 -11.79
C VAL A 553 -18.63 2.06 -12.39
N PRO A 554 -18.53 3.15 -11.61
CA PRO A 554 -18.77 4.50 -12.12
C PRO A 554 -17.67 4.96 -13.07
N LEU A 555 -18.07 5.63 -14.15
CA LEU A 555 -17.23 6.37 -15.07
C LEU A 555 -17.65 7.83 -15.05
N VAL A 556 -16.72 8.72 -14.71
CA VAL A 556 -16.99 10.15 -14.58
C VAL A 556 -16.25 10.91 -15.67
N THR A 557 -16.96 11.80 -16.35
CA THR A 557 -16.41 12.71 -17.37
C THR A 557 -16.56 14.14 -16.87
N ILE A 558 -15.45 14.88 -16.79
CA ILE A 558 -15.42 16.28 -16.35
C ILE A 558 -14.66 17.13 -17.36
N THR A 559 -15.28 18.19 -17.87
CA THR A 559 -14.63 19.21 -18.71
C THR A 559 -15.38 20.55 -18.59
N ALA A 560 -14.93 21.60 -19.28
CA ALA A 560 -15.64 22.87 -19.30
C ALA A 560 -16.91 22.78 -20.16
N GLN A 561 -17.94 23.53 -19.80
CA GLN A 561 -19.13 23.70 -20.64
C GLN A 561 -18.90 24.84 -21.67
N PRO A 562 -19.26 24.68 -22.96
CA PRO A 562 -19.70 23.45 -23.60
C PRO A 562 -18.54 22.45 -23.77
N PRO A 563 -18.85 21.13 -23.83
CA PRO A 563 -17.88 20.12 -24.20
C PRO A 563 -17.31 20.41 -25.58
N ALA A 564 -16.03 20.09 -25.79
CA ALA A 564 -15.36 20.35 -27.06
C ALA A 564 -14.47 19.17 -27.45
N ASP A 565 -14.68 18.67 -28.66
CA ASP A 565 -13.92 17.57 -29.26
C ASP A 565 -12.40 17.85 -29.32
N SER A 566 -12.00 19.11 -29.40
CA SER A 566 -10.60 19.52 -29.51
C SER A 566 -9.75 19.32 -28.26
N ARG A 567 -10.37 19.02 -27.10
CA ARG A 567 -9.66 18.94 -25.81
C ARG A 567 -9.02 17.56 -25.62
N PRO A 568 -7.73 17.49 -25.26
CA PRO A 568 -7.09 16.22 -24.91
C PRO A 568 -7.71 15.52 -23.71
N TYR A 569 -7.59 14.19 -23.71
CA TYR A 569 -8.02 13.37 -22.59
C TYR A 569 -6.93 13.20 -21.53
N ILE A 570 -7.36 13.20 -20.26
CA ILE A 570 -6.60 12.70 -19.11
C ILE A 570 -7.38 11.52 -18.54
N PHE A 571 -6.75 10.35 -18.45
CA PHE A 571 -7.39 9.15 -17.89
C PHE A 571 -6.87 8.87 -16.49
N LEU A 572 -7.76 8.83 -15.50
CA LEU A 572 -7.38 8.57 -14.11
C LEU A 572 -8.14 7.36 -13.58
N SER A 573 -7.43 6.45 -12.93
CA SER A 573 -8.05 5.35 -12.19
C SER A 573 -7.52 5.30 -10.77
N ALA A 574 -8.28 4.69 -9.88
CA ALA A 574 -7.83 4.44 -8.53
C ALA A 574 -8.37 3.13 -8.01
N ARG A 575 -7.72 2.66 -6.94
CA ARG A 575 -8.28 1.67 -6.03
C ARG A 575 -8.60 0.33 -6.70
N VAL A 576 -7.66 -0.12 -7.53
CA VAL A 576 -7.62 -1.49 -8.06
C VAL A 576 -7.26 -2.51 -6.98
N HIS A 577 -6.44 -2.13 -6.00
CA HIS A 577 -6.23 -2.92 -4.78
C HIS A 577 -7.10 -2.37 -3.64
N PRO A 578 -8.01 -3.19 -3.09
CA PRO A 578 -9.01 -2.78 -2.11
C PRO A 578 -8.52 -2.15 -0.80
N GLY A 579 -7.31 -2.47 -0.35
CA GLY A 579 -6.78 -2.02 0.95
C GLY A 579 -6.01 -0.69 0.92
N GLU A 580 -5.76 -0.11 -0.25
CA GLU A 580 -4.86 1.04 -0.45
C GLU A 580 -5.55 2.40 -0.27
N THR A 581 -6.27 2.67 0.85
CA THR A 581 -7.32 3.74 0.99
C THR A 581 -6.87 5.15 0.66
N GLN A 582 -5.58 5.44 0.83
CA GLN A 582 -4.94 6.65 0.37
C GLN A 582 -5.30 7.03 -1.07
N SER A 583 -5.39 6.06 -1.99
CA SER A 583 -5.70 6.34 -3.40
C SER A 583 -7.08 6.95 -3.60
N SER A 584 -8.08 6.51 -2.82
CA SER A 584 -9.45 7.04 -2.87
C SER A 584 -9.54 8.46 -2.32
N TRP A 585 -8.78 8.78 -1.26
CA TRP A 585 -8.71 10.13 -0.70
C TRP A 585 -7.99 11.11 -1.63
N ILE A 586 -6.89 10.69 -2.25
CA ILE A 586 -6.22 11.51 -3.28
C ILE A 586 -7.16 11.73 -4.47
N MET A 587 -7.83 10.68 -4.95
CA MET A 587 -8.82 10.78 -6.04
C MET A 587 -9.98 11.70 -5.67
N LYS A 588 -10.45 11.67 -4.41
CA LYS A 588 -11.45 12.62 -3.92
C LYS A 588 -10.92 14.06 -4.00
N GLY A 589 -9.68 14.33 -3.58
CA GLY A 589 -9.07 15.65 -3.71
C GLY A 589 -8.96 16.14 -5.17
N VAL A 590 -8.67 15.24 -6.11
CA VAL A 590 -8.72 15.53 -7.56
C VAL A 590 -10.13 15.93 -7.98
N LEU A 591 -11.15 15.13 -7.63
CA LEU A 591 -12.53 15.39 -8.02
C LEU A 591 -13.07 16.67 -7.38
N ASP A 592 -12.83 16.91 -6.09
CA ASP A 592 -13.19 18.15 -5.40
C ASP A 592 -12.57 19.38 -6.07
N PHE A 593 -11.29 19.30 -6.46
CA PHE A 593 -10.63 20.38 -7.18
C PHE A 593 -11.28 20.63 -8.54
N LEU A 594 -11.46 19.57 -9.34
CA LEU A 594 -12.04 19.63 -10.68
C LEU A 594 -13.50 20.08 -10.67
N MET A 595 -14.25 19.82 -9.60
CA MET A 595 -15.64 20.26 -9.44
C MET A 595 -15.76 21.66 -8.81
N SER A 596 -14.65 22.27 -8.41
CA SER A 596 -14.65 23.60 -7.80
C SER A 596 -14.71 24.75 -8.81
N ASN A 597 -15.13 25.92 -8.33
CA ASN A 597 -15.15 27.18 -9.08
C ASN A 597 -13.80 27.93 -9.02
N LYS A 598 -12.71 27.27 -8.59
CA LYS A 598 -11.39 27.90 -8.56
C LYS A 598 -10.95 28.25 -9.99
N PRO A 599 -10.38 29.44 -10.26
CA PRO A 599 -9.92 29.82 -11.60
C PRO A 599 -8.89 28.86 -12.20
N SER A 600 -8.08 28.20 -11.37
CA SER A 600 -7.13 27.17 -11.82
C SER A 600 -7.84 25.87 -12.23
N ALA A 601 -8.93 25.50 -11.58
CA ALA A 601 -9.74 24.34 -11.95
C ALA A 601 -10.51 24.61 -13.25
N GLN A 602 -11.07 25.80 -13.41
CA GLN A 602 -11.72 26.24 -14.66
C GLN A 602 -10.76 26.14 -15.86
N ARG A 603 -9.57 26.75 -15.75
CA ARG A 603 -8.53 26.66 -16.80
C ARG A 603 -8.15 25.22 -17.14
N LEU A 604 -8.09 24.35 -16.12
CA LEU A 604 -7.75 22.95 -16.34
C LEU A 604 -8.89 22.21 -17.09
N ARG A 605 -10.15 22.49 -16.77
CA ARG A 605 -11.32 21.98 -17.48
C ARG A 605 -11.45 22.53 -18.91
N GLU A 606 -10.99 23.75 -19.15
CA GLU A 606 -10.93 24.35 -20.49
C GLU A 606 -9.83 23.71 -21.35
N ALA A 607 -8.75 23.25 -20.72
CA ALA A 607 -7.61 22.61 -21.38
C ALA A 607 -7.83 21.10 -21.64
N PHE A 608 -8.56 20.40 -20.79
CA PHE A 608 -8.64 18.93 -20.80
C PHE A 608 -10.07 18.39 -20.63
N THR A 609 -10.26 17.16 -21.11
CA THR A 609 -11.38 16.30 -20.75
C THR A 609 -10.88 15.19 -19.82
N PHE A 610 -11.39 15.15 -18.60
CA PHE A 610 -11.03 14.15 -17.61
C PHE A 610 -11.95 12.94 -17.72
N LYS A 611 -11.35 11.75 -17.86
CA LYS A 611 -12.03 10.46 -17.80
C LYS A 611 -11.59 9.71 -16.57
N VAL A 612 -12.48 9.51 -15.61
CA VAL A 612 -12.12 9.03 -14.27
C VAL A 612 -12.90 7.76 -13.93
N VAL A 613 -12.17 6.71 -13.56
CA VAL A 613 -12.70 5.50 -12.91
C VAL A 613 -12.24 5.51 -11.45
N PRO A 614 -13.02 6.11 -10.53
CA PRO A 614 -12.54 6.39 -9.17
C PRO A 614 -12.35 5.14 -8.28
N MET A 615 -12.86 3.98 -8.71
CA MET A 615 -12.68 2.71 -8.00
C MET A 615 -12.78 1.54 -8.98
N LEU A 616 -11.65 0.90 -9.26
CA LEU A 616 -11.57 -0.26 -10.15
C LEU A 616 -11.99 -1.58 -9.51
N ASN A 617 -11.93 -1.69 -8.18
CA ASN A 617 -12.27 -2.92 -7.46
C ASN A 617 -13.30 -2.67 -6.34
N PRO A 618 -14.54 -2.31 -6.69
CA PRO A 618 -15.58 -2.08 -5.69
C PRO A 618 -15.88 -3.32 -4.86
N ASP A 619 -15.88 -4.51 -5.48
CA ASP A 619 -16.22 -5.75 -4.76
C ASP A 619 -15.23 -6.07 -3.65
N GLY A 620 -13.93 -5.99 -3.95
CA GLY A 620 -12.91 -6.23 -2.94
C GLY A 620 -12.98 -5.19 -1.81
N VAL A 621 -13.30 -3.93 -2.12
CA VAL A 621 -13.51 -2.87 -1.10
C VAL A 621 -14.68 -3.24 -0.19
N ILE A 622 -15.84 -3.58 -0.77
CA ILE A 622 -17.06 -3.92 -0.02
C ILE A 622 -16.81 -5.07 0.96
N ASN A 623 -16.08 -6.09 0.52
CA ASN A 623 -15.83 -7.32 1.28
C ASN A 623 -14.56 -7.27 2.15
N GLY A 624 -13.94 -6.09 2.34
CA GLY A 624 -12.79 -5.93 3.25
C GLY A 624 -11.52 -6.66 2.80
N CYS A 625 -11.33 -6.85 1.50
CA CYS A 625 -10.09 -7.39 0.93
C CYS A 625 -8.96 -6.34 1.01
N HIS A 626 -7.73 -6.78 0.76
CA HIS A 626 -6.54 -5.93 0.67
C HIS A 626 -6.04 -5.76 -0.77
N ARG A 627 -6.00 -6.83 -1.58
CA ARG A 627 -5.28 -6.86 -2.86
C ARG A 627 -6.14 -7.31 -4.04
N CYS A 628 -6.83 -8.44 -3.90
CA CYS A 628 -7.46 -9.15 -5.00
C CYS A 628 -8.91 -8.71 -5.25
N SER A 629 -9.42 -9.08 -6.42
CA SER A 629 -10.86 -9.11 -6.71
C SER A 629 -11.52 -10.37 -6.12
N LEU A 630 -12.84 -10.49 -6.25
CA LEU A 630 -13.57 -11.69 -5.80
C LEU A 630 -13.15 -12.98 -6.53
N VAL A 631 -12.51 -12.90 -7.70
CA VAL A 631 -11.97 -14.08 -8.37
C VAL A 631 -10.64 -14.55 -7.78
N GLY A 632 -10.12 -13.87 -6.75
CA GLY A 632 -8.87 -14.22 -6.08
C GLY A 632 -7.62 -13.81 -6.86
N GLN A 633 -7.76 -12.93 -7.85
CA GLN A 633 -6.65 -12.45 -8.69
C GLN A 633 -6.39 -10.96 -8.50
N ASP A 634 -5.10 -10.59 -8.62
CA ASP A 634 -4.65 -9.21 -8.66
C ASP A 634 -5.05 -8.55 -9.99
N LEU A 635 -6.01 -7.63 -9.95
CA LEU A 635 -6.51 -6.94 -11.14
C LEU A 635 -5.43 -6.09 -11.85
N ASN A 636 -4.39 -5.62 -11.13
CA ASN A 636 -3.28 -4.90 -11.74
C ASN A 636 -2.20 -5.86 -12.31
N ARG A 637 -2.56 -7.13 -12.53
CA ARG A 637 -1.82 -8.08 -13.37
C ARG A 637 -2.63 -8.54 -14.59
N GLN A 638 -3.84 -7.99 -14.77
CA GLN A 638 -4.78 -8.44 -15.79
C GLN A 638 -4.93 -7.45 -16.97
N TRP A 639 -4.13 -6.39 -17.05
CA TRP A 639 -4.34 -5.34 -18.07
C TRP A 639 -3.97 -5.76 -19.49
N SER A 640 -2.95 -6.62 -19.68
CA SER A 640 -2.54 -7.04 -21.02
C SER A 640 -3.66 -7.79 -21.75
N PHE A 641 -4.32 -8.73 -21.05
CA PHE A 641 -5.33 -9.64 -21.61
C PHE A 641 -6.46 -9.94 -20.60
N PRO A 642 -7.28 -8.95 -20.22
CA PRO A 642 -8.34 -9.16 -19.25
C PRO A 642 -9.46 -10.04 -19.83
N ASP A 643 -9.98 -10.97 -19.02
CA ASP A 643 -11.19 -11.73 -19.35
C ASP A 643 -12.43 -10.92 -18.98
N HIS A 644 -13.35 -10.72 -19.94
CA HIS A 644 -14.54 -9.88 -19.73
C HIS A 644 -15.49 -10.36 -18.62
N ARG A 645 -15.45 -11.64 -18.24
CA ARG A 645 -16.29 -12.18 -17.15
C ARG A 645 -15.60 -12.11 -15.80
N HIS A 646 -14.30 -12.42 -15.74
CA HIS A 646 -13.55 -12.45 -14.49
C HIS A 646 -12.99 -11.08 -14.10
N HIS A 647 -12.61 -10.28 -15.10
CA HIS A 647 -11.97 -8.97 -14.95
C HIS A 647 -12.77 -7.86 -15.64
N PRO A 648 -14.10 -7.77 -15.48
CA PRO A 648 -14.94 -6.84 -16.23
C PRO A 648 -14.46 -5.38 -16.07
N THR A 649 -14.06 -4.99 -14.86
CA THR A 649 -13.62 -3.62 -14.57
C THR A 649 -12.37 -3.23 -15.36
N ILE A 650 -11.41 -4.15 -15.49
CA ILE A 650 -10.17 -3.96 -16.27
C ILE A 650 -10.45 -4.06 -17.76
N TYR A 651 -11.25 -5.04 -18.18
CA TYR A 651 -11.65 -5.24 -19.58
C TYR A 651 -12.29 -3.99 -20.17
N HIS A 652 -13.30 -3.44 -19.49
CA HIS A 652 -14.00 -2.25 -19.97
C HIS A 652 -13.15 -0.97 -19.86
N SER A 653 -12.30 -0.84 -18.83
CA SER A 653 -11.37 0.30 -18.72
C SER A 653 -10.34 0.30 -19.85
N ARG A 654 -9.76 -0.87 -20.16
CA ARG A 654 -8.86 -1.07 -21.30
C ARG A 654 -9.57 -0.76 -22.62
N ALA A 655 -10.82 -1.21 -22.79
CA ALA A 655 -11.59 -0.95 -24.00
C ALA A 655 -11.88 0.53 -24.25
N LEU A 656 -12.02 1.36 -23.20
CA LEU A 656 -12.09 2.82 -23.36
C LEU A 656 -10.80 3.40 -23.96
N LEU A 657 -9.64 2.91 -23.52
CA LEU A 657 -8.33 3.33 -24.05
C LEU A 657 -8.15 2.87 -25.49
N GLU A 658 -8.55 1.65 -25.80
CA GLU A 658 -8.53 1.09 -27.16
C GLU A 658 -9.43 1.90 -28.10
N TYR A 659 -10.64 2.26 -27.67
CA TYR A 659 -11.52 3.13 -28.44
C TYR A 659 -10.90 4.51 -28.68
N LEU A 660 -10.42 5.19 -27.63
CA LEU A 660 -9.77 6.50 -27.76
C LEU A 660 -8.56 6.45 -28.70
N SER A 661 -7.74 5.41 -28.60
CA SER A 661 -6.60 5.19 -29.49
C SER A 661 -7.05 5.00 -30.94
N SER A 662 -8.14 4.23 -31.18
CA SER A 662 -8.67 3.98 -32.53
C SER A 662 -9.18 5.23 -33.26
N ILE A 663 -9.56 6.27 -32.51
CA ILE A 663 -10.00 7.57 -33.06
C ILE A 663 -8.92 8.66 -32.93
N ASN A 664 -7.65 8.28 -32.72
CA ASN A 664 -6.50 9.19 -32.54
C ASN A 664 -6.66 10.21 -31.41
N LYS A 665 -7.34 9.82 -30.32
CA LYS A 665 -7.54 10.62 -29.11
C LYS A 665 -7.03 9.91 -27.85
N ALA A 666 -5.96 9.12 -27.99
CA ALA A 666 -5.29 8.50 -26.86
C ALA A 666 -5.01 9.57 -25.76
N PRO A 667 -5.24 9.27 -24.48
CA PRO A 667 -4.99 10.21 -23.40
C PRO A 667 -3.56 10.75 -23.43
N VAL A 668 -3.40 12.04 -23.13
CA VAL A 668 -2.07 12.65 -22.96
C VAL A 668 -1.37 12.07 -21.74
N LEU A 669 -2.13 11.81 -20.67
CA LEU A 669 -1.64 11.22 -19.44
C LEU A 669 -2.63 10.18 -18.92
N LEU A 670 -2.08 9.06 -18.46
CA LEU A 670 -2.78 8.06 -17.67
C LEU A 670 -2.10 7.92 -16.30
N CYS A 671 -2.88 7.93 -15.23
CA CYS A 671 -2.34 7.67 -13.90
C CYS A 671 -3.28 6.76 -13.10
N ASP A 672 -2.73 5.65 -12.62
CA ASP A 672 -3.42 4.71 -11.73
C ASP A 672 -2.95 4.94 -10.28
N PHE A 673 -3.89 5.21 -9.37
CA PHE A 673 -3.59 5.65 -8.00
C PHE A 673 -3.65 4.47 -7.02
N HIS A 674 -2.57 4.33 -6.26
CA HIS A 674 -2.26 3.22 -5.36
C HIS A 674 -1.77 3.71 -3.99
N GLY A 675 -1.33 2.77 -3.16
CA GLY A 675 -0.21 3.13 -2.32
C GLY A 675 0.49 2.00 -1.61
N HIS A 676 1.38 2.39 -0.70
CA HIS A 676 2.60 1.65 -0.47
C HIS A 676 2.82 1.43 1.03
N SER A 677 2.93 0.16 1.44
CA SER A 677 2.99 -0.26 2.86
C SER A 677 4.40 -0.30 3.46
N ARG A 678 5.44 -0.02 2.65
CA ARG A 678 6.86 -0.13 3.05
C ARG A 678 7.72 1.13 2.83
N ARG A 679 7.21 2.14 2.12
CA ARG A 679 7.96 3.35 1.76
C ARG A 679 7.20 4.58 2.22
N PHE A 680 7.94 5.60 2.62
CA PHE A 680 7.39 6.92 2.94
C PHE A 680 7.19 7.76 1.67
N ASN A 681 6.45 8.86 1.83
CA ASN A 681 6.13 9.86 0.81
C ASN A 681 5.16 9.36 -0.27
N VAL A 682 4.90 10.25 -1.23
CA VAL A 682 4.19 9.98 -2.48
C VAL A 682 5.18 10.03 -3.62
N PHE A 683 5.10 9.11 -4.58
CA PHE A 683 6.00 9.03 -5.72
C PHE A 683 5.31 8.39 -6.93
N LEU A 684 5.96 8.43 -8.09
CA LEU A 684 5.44 7.85 -9.33
C LEU A 684 6.36 6.74 -9.83
N TYR A 685 5.75 5.72 -10.41
CA TYR A 685 6.43 4.84 -11.34
C TYR A 685 6.01 5.16 -12.77
N GLY A 686 6.97 5.23 -13.71
CA GLY A 686 6.74 5.54 -15.14
C GLY A 686 7.43 4.53 -16.07
N CYS A 687 7.50 4.77 -17.37
CA CYS A 687 8.03 3.79 -18.33
C CYS A 687 9.23 4.36 -19.09
N SER A 688 10.44 3.94 -18.73
CA SER A 688 11.66 4.19 -19.49
C SER A 688 11.88 3.09 -20.53
N PRO A 689 11.93 3.41 -21.83
CA PRO A 689 12.27 2.45 -22.86
C PRO A 689 13.65 1.81 -22.65
N SER A 690 14.67 2.61 -22.28
CA SER A 690 16.04 2.12 -22.12
C SER A 690 16.20 1.17 -20.93
N HIS A 691 15.39 1.35 -19.88
CA HIS A 691 15.37 0.51 -18.68
C HIS A 691 14.28 -0.58 -18.71
N SER A 692 13.77 -0.94 -19.89
CA SER A 692 12.83 -2.05 -20.02
C SER A 692 13.56 -3.39 -20.01
N TRP A 693 13.00 -4.41 -19.38
CA TRP A 693 13.50 -5.79 -19.52
C TRP A 693 13.31 -6.31 -20.97
N CYS A 694 12.29 -5.83 -21.70
CA CYS A 694 11.98 -6.25 -23.05
C CYS A 694 12.91 -5.56 -24.06
N MET A 695 13.63 -6.34 -24.89
CA MET A 695 14.59 -5.78 -25.86
C MET A 695 13.93 -4.88 -26.92
N ASN A 696 12.69 -5.16 -27.32
CA ASN A 696 12.01 -4.36 -28.35
C ASN A 696 11.62 -2.97 -27.85
N ASP A 697 11.32 -2.83 -26.56
CA ASP A 697 11.08 -1.53 -25.93
C ASP A 697 12.34 -0.64 -25.99
N ARG A 698 13.52 -1.22 -25.81
CA ARG A 698 14.81 -0.51 -25.85
C ARG A 698 15.19 0.04 -27.24
N LEU A 699 14.46 -0.35 -28.29
CA LEU A 699 14.63 0.19 -29.64
C LEU A 699 13.90 1.52 -29.83
N LEU A 700 12.99 1.87 -28.92
CA LEU A 700 12.29 3.15 -28.94
C LEU A 700 13.23 4.28 -28.49
N ASN A 701 12.97 5.50 -28.97
CA ASN A 701 13.71 6.67 -28.52
C ASN A 701 13.37 6.96 -27.05
N ASP A 702 14.40 7.17 -26.23
CA ASP A 702 14.24 7.52 -24.82
C ASP A 702 14.51 9.03 -24.63
N ASP A 703 13.42 9.81 -24.73
CA ASP A 703 13.43 11.28 -24.60
C ASP A 703 13.18 11.77 -23.17
N ALA A 704 13.17 10.85 -22.19
CA ALA A 704 12.93 11.12 -20.76
C ALA A 704 11.61 11.84 -20.43
N LEU A 705 10.62 11.88 -21.35
CA LEU A 705 9.37 12.61 -21.13
C LEU A 705 8.57 12.09 -19.92
N TYR A 706 8.77 10.83 -19.53
CA TYR A 706 8.20 10.24 -18.31
C TYR A 706 8.70 10.91 -17.01
N GLU A 707 9.74 11.75 -17.04
CA GLU A 707 10.21 12.49 -15.85
C GLU A 707 9.49 13.83 -15.66
N VAL A 708 8.89 14.39 -16.72
CA VAL A 708 8.31 15.74 -16.71
C VAL A 708 7.31 15.92 -15.57
N PHE A 709 6.34 15.03 -15.48
CA PHE A 709 5.27 15.14 -14.49
C PHE A 709 5.75 14.89 -13.05
N PRO A 710 6.57 13.85 -12.78
CA PRO A 710 7.24 13.70 -11.47
C PRO A 710 8.07 14.92 -11.05
N VAL A 711 8.82 15.54 -11.97
CA VAL A 711 9.59 16.75 -11.69
C VAL A 711 8.66 17.90 -11.29
N LEU A 712 7.58 18.13 -12.03
CA LEU A 712 6.59 19.16 -11.71
C LEU A 712 5.96 18.94 -10.33
N LEU A 713 5.60 17.70 -10.00
CA LEU A 713 5.04 17.35 -8.69
C LEU A 713 6.03 17.62 -7.56
N HIS A 714 7.29 17.21 -7.72
CA HIS A 714 8.32 17.42 -6.69
C HIS A 714 8.51 18.89 -6.33
N HIS A 715 8.31 19.81 -7.27
CA HIS A 715 8.42 21.25 -7.01
C HIS A 715 7.20 21.84 -6.26
N ILE A 716 6.04 21.21 -6.29
CA ILE A 716 4.78 21.83 -5.82
C ILE A 716 4.06 21.06 -4.73
N ALA A 717 4.26 19.75 -4.66
CA ALA A 717 3.54 18.85 -3.78
C ALA A 717 4.41 18.52 -2.56
N PRO A 718 4.05 18.97 -1.35
CA PRO A 718 4.91 18.82 -0.17
C PRO A 718 5.18 17.35 0.22
N ALA A 719 4.23 16.45 -0.08
CA ALA A 719 4.35 15.02 0.19
C ALA A 719 5.10 14.23 -0.90
N PHE A 720 5.44 14.86 -2.04
CA PHE A 720 5.96 14.15 -3.21
C PHE A 720 7.49 14.06 -3.22
N SER A 721 8.02 12.86 -3.47
CA SER A 721 9.45 12.59 -3.58
C SER A 721 9.80 12.08 -4.98
N TYR A 722 10.61 12.88 -5.70
CA TYR A 722 11.19 12.44 -6.95
C TYR A 722 12.19 11.29 -6.73
N ASP A 723 12.91 11.30 -5.61
CA ASP A 723 13.98 10.35 -5.31
C ASP A 723 13.45 8.91 -5.13
N HIS A 724 12.17 8.77 -4.81
CA HIS A 724 11.50 7.47 -4.71
C HIS A 724 10.84 7.02 -6.02
N CYS A 725 10.85 7.84 -7.07
CA CYS A 725 10.32 7.47 -8.37
C CYS A 725 11.20 6.39 -9.04
N CYS A 726 10.57 5.50 -9.81
CA CYS A 726 11.24 4.44 -10.56
C CYS A 726 10.62 4.32 -11.95
N PHE A 727 11.45 4.26 -12.98
CA PHE A 727 11.01 4.25 -14.36
C PHE A 727 11.30 2.92 -15.06
N ASP A 728 11.82 1.95 -14.32
CA ASP A 728 12.18 0.64 -14.85
C ASP A 728 10.92 -0.16 -15.17
N ILE A 729 11.01 -0.96 -16.24
CA ILE A 729 9.95 -1.89 -16.64
C ILE A 729 10.46 -3.30 -16.40
N GLU A 730 9.99 -3.90 -15.32
CA GLU A 730 10.31 -5.27 -14.91
C GLU A 730 9.36 -6.29 -15.55
N HIS A 731 9.83 -7.53 -15.74
CA HIS A 731 9.05 -8.63 -16.33
C HIS A 731 7.73 -8.90 -15.57
N GLY A 732 7.73 -8.85 -14.24
CA GLY A 732 6.51 -9.07 -13.44
C GLY A 732 5.47 -7.94 -13.55
N LYS A 733 5.80 -6.81 -14.18
CA LYS A 733 4.95 -5.60 -14.21
C LYS A 733 4.35 -5.31 -15.58
N GLU A 734 4.55 -6.17 -16.57
CA GLU A 734 4.07 -5.92 -17.94
C GLU A 734 2.55 -5.76 -18.05
N SER A 735 1.82 -6.57 -17.28
CA SER A 735 0.36 -6.57 -17.27
C SER A 735 -0.24 -5.61 -16.24
N THR A 736 0.51 -4.57 -15.87
CA THR A 736 0.01 -3.43 -15.08
C THR A 736 -0.64 -2.38 -15.98
N ALA A 737 -1.54 -1.58 -15.41
CA ALA A 737 -2.20 -0.47 -16.11
C ALA A 737 -1.20 0.42 -16.84
N ARG A 738 -0.16 0.83 -16.12
CA ARG A 738 0.92 1.71 -16.60
C ARG A 738 1.62 1.14 -17.83
N VAL A 739 2.15 -0.07 -17.73
CA VAL A 739 2.98 -0.66 -18.80
C VAL A 739 2.12 -1.03 -20.00
N THR A 740 0.94 -1.61 -19.78
CA THR A 740 0.00 -1.91 -20.86
C THR A 740 -0.42 -0.64 -21.61
N SER A 741 -0.72 0.44 -20.89
CA SER A 741 -1.15 1.70 -21.49
C SER A 741 -0.07 2.38 -22.32
N TRP A 742 1.16 2.39 -21.81
CA TRP A 742 2.33 2.87 -22.54
C TRP A 742 2.59 2.03 -23.80
N ARG A 743 2.69 0.71 -23.66
CA ARG A 743 3.10 -0.19 -24.74
C ARG A 743 2.02 -0.42 -25.81
N GLN A 744 0.77 -0.62 -25.40
CA GLN A 744 -0.32 -0.97 -26.34
C GLN A 744 -1.02 0.25 -26.93
N PHE A 745 -1.13 1.36 -26.18
CA PHE A 745 -1.90 2.55 -26.61
C PHE A 745 -1.05 3.79 -26.87
N GLY A 746 0.28 3.72 -26.67
CA GLY A 746 1.21 4.81 -26.96
C GLY A 746 1.13 6.00 -26.00
N ILE A 747 0.57 5.80 -24.81
CA ILE A 747 0.43 6.87 -23.80
C ILE A 747 1.79 7.08 -23.13
N GLN A 748 2.54 8.09 -23.56
CA GLN A 748 3.91 8.35 -23.08
C GLN A 748 3.95 8.69 -21.59
N LEU A 749 3.02 9.53 -21.12
CA LEU A 749 2.89 9.90 -19.70
C LEU A 749 1.98 8.90 -18.98
N SER A 750 2.39 7.64 -18.92
CA SER A 750 1.67 6.60 -18.18
C SER A 750 2.33 6.33 -16.85
N TYR A 751 1.56 6.42 -15.76
CA TYR A 751 2.08 6.34 -14.40
C TYR A 751 1.27 5.45 -13.47
N THR A 752 1.97 4.95 -12.45
CA THR A 752 1.40 4.44 -11.19
C THR A 752 1.78 5.43 -10.10
N LEU A 753 0.80 6.06 -9.44
CA LEU A 753 1.03 6.91 -8.27
C LEU A 753 0.96 6.09 -7.01
N GLU A 754 2.03 6.08 -6.23
CA GLU A 754 2.15 5.35 -4.97
C GLU A 754 2.16 6.34 -3.81
N CYS A 755 1.29 6.14 -2.82
CA CYS A 755 1.24 6.95 -1.60
C CYS A 755 1.48 6.11 -0.36
N SER A 756 2.37 6.53 0.54
CA SER A 756 2.62 5.84 1.80
C SER A 756 1.36 5.62 2.64
N THR A 757 1.20 4.43 3.24
CA THR A 757 0.16 4.18 4.24
C THR A 757 0.46 4.83 5.59
N ALA A 758 1.70 5.30 5.79
CA ALA A 758 2.13 5.97 7.01
C ALA A 758 2.20 7.50 6.83
N GLY A 759 3.28 8.01 6.25
CA GLY A 759 3.69 9.39 6.38
C GLY A 759 4.79 9.82 5.42
N CYS A 760 5.47 10.91 5.77
CA CYS A 760 6.63 11.41 5.04
C CYS A 760 7.89 11.37 5.91
N ASP A 761 9.02 11.04 5.29
CA ASP A 761 10.36 11.09 5.92
C ASP A 761 11.19 12.28 5.42
N GLN A 762 10.66 13.04 4.46
CA GLN A 762 11.27 14.25 3.91
C GLN A 762 10.25 15.34 3.60
N GLY A 763 10.74 16.52 3.21
CA GLY A 763 9.89 17.66 2.87
C GLY A 763 9.17 18.27 4.07
N MET A 764 8.11 19.03 3.80
CA MET A 764 7.36 19.76 4.83
C MET A 764 6.68 18.85 5.85
N TYR A 765 6.39 17.61 5.47
CA TYR A 765 5.68 16.63 6.31
C TYR A 765 6.62 15.59 6.92
N ALA A 766 7.95 15.79 6.85
CA ALA A 766 8.93 14.89 7.44
C ALA A 766 8.60 14.59 8.92
N GLY A 767 8.65 13.31 9.30
CA GLY A 767 8.37 12.86 10.67
C GLY A 767 6.89 12.78 11.03
N HIS A 768 5.98 13.07 10.09
CA HIS A 768 4.54 13.09 10.35
C HIS A 768 3.79 12.09 9.47
N HIS A 769 2.67 11.61 10.00
CA HIS A 769 1.67 10.86 9.27
C HIS A 769 0.97 11.73 8.22
N LEU A 770 0.58 11.13 7.11
CA LEU A 770 -0.38 11.74 6.19
C LEU A 770 -1.79 11.54 6.75
N GLY A 771 -2.49 12.66 6.99
CA GLY A 771 -3.92 12.69 7.30
C GLY A 771 -4.77 12.84 6.04
N ILE A 772 -6.10 12.75 6.18
CA ILE A 772 -7.04 12.98 5.06
C ILE A 772 -6.79 14.33 4.36
N PRO A 773 -6.56 15.46 5.06
CA PRO A 773 -6.30 16.74 4.40
C PRO A 773 -5.05 16.72 3.52
N GLN A 774 -3.97 16.03 3.92
CA GLN A 774 -2.76 15.92 3.10
C GLN A 774 -2.96 14.98 1.90
N LEU A 775 -3.77 13.92 2.06
CA LEU A 775 -4.14 13.04 0.94
C LEU A 775 -4.97 13.81 -0.11
N GLU A 776 -5.98 14.56 0.33
CA GLU A 776 -6.76 15.41 -0.56
C GLU A 776 -5.93 16.54 -1.17
N GLU A 777 -5.02 17.15 -0.39
CA GLU A 777 -4.06 18.14 -0.88
C GLU A 777 -3.23 17.57 -2.02
N MET A 778 -2.71 16.34 -1.88
CA MET A 778 -1.95 15.69 -2.95
C MET A 778 -2.76 15.59 -4.25
N GLY A 779 -4.07 15.33 -4.17
CA GLY A 779 -4.97 15.35 -5.32
C GLY A 779 -5.10 16.75 -5.95
N VAL A 780 -5.21 17.79 -5.13
CA VAL A 780 -5.18 19.18 -5.60
C VAL A 780 -3.85 19.53 -6.27
N LYS A 781 -2.72 19.12 -5.68
CA LYS A 781 -1.38 19.36 -6.24
C LYS A 781 -1.18 18.60 -7.55
N PHE A 782 -1.72 17.40 -7.67
CA PHE A 782 -1.75 16.65 -8.92
C PHE A 782 -2.39 17.46 -10.06
N CYS A 783 -3.58 18.03 -9.83
CA CYS A 783 -4.23 18.90 -10.80
C CYS A 783 -3.45 20.19 -11.09
N GLN A 784 -2.80 20.76 -10.08
CA GLN A 784 -1.96 21.95 -10.27
C GLN A 784 -0.71 21.66 -11.11
N ALA A 785 -0.10 20.48 -10.97
CA ALA A 785 1.00 20.05 -11.84
C ALA A 785 0.53 19.87 -13.28
N LEU A 786 -0.64 19.26 -13.49
CA LEU A 786 -1.24 19.16 -14.83
C LEU A 786 -1.45 20.54 -15.47
N GLY A 787 -1.92 21.53 -14.71
CA GLY A 787 -2.08 22.90 -15.19
C GLY A 787 -0.76 23.62 -15.55
N ARG A 788 0.39 23.05 -15.18
CA ARG A 788 1.73 23.52 -15.58
C ARG A 788 2.31 22.73 -16.76
N MET A 789 1.63 21.67 -17.22
CA MET A 789 2.01 20.98 -18.44
C MET A 789 1.57 21.80 -19.67
N GLY A 790 2.54 22.36 -20.38
CA GLY A 790 2.38 22.99 -21.67
C GLY A 790 2.24 21.94 -22.77
N LEU A 791 1.20 22.09 -23.58
CA LEU A 791 0.95 21.25 -24.75
C LEU A 791 1.03 22.10 -26.01
N SER A 792 1.74 21.60 -27.01
CA SER A 792 1.79 22.13 -28.37
C SER A 792 1.13 21.15 -29.33
N ARG A 793 0.76 21.61 -30.53
CA ARG A 793 0.28 20.73 -31.62
C ARG A 793 1.37 20.59 -32.68
N ASN A 794 1.63 19.37 -33.08
CA ASN A 794 2.49 19.06 -34.22
C ASN A 794 1.87 19.67 -35.48
N LYS A 795 2.68 20.41 -36.23
CA LYS A 795 2.24 21.12 -37.44
C LYS A 795 1.96 20.18 -38.62
N VAL A 796 2.44 18.94 -38.57
CA VAL A 796 2.38 17.99 -39.69
C VAL A 796 1.17 17.06 -39.59
N ASP A 797 0.95 16.44 -38.43
CA ASP A 797 -0.12 15.45 -38.22
C ASP A 797 -1.18 15.90 -37.21
N GLY A 798 -1.01 17.08 -36.58
CA GLY A 798 -1.94 17.62 -35.59
C GLY A 798 -1.88 16.96 -34.21
N SER A 799 -0.98 16.00 -33.99
CA SER A 799 -0.80 15.32 -32.70
C SER A 799 -0.40 16.30 -31.59
N LEU A 800 -0.83 16.03 -30.36
CA LEU A 800 -0.43 16.82 -29.21
C LEU A 800 0.96 16.39 -28.74
N LEU A 801 1.86 17.35 -28.58
CA LEU A 801 3.21 17.17 -28.09
C LEU A 801 3.40 17.99 -26.82
N LEU A 802 4.22 17.49 -25.91
CA LEU A 802 4.69 18.29 -24.78
C LEU A 802 5.54 19.46 -25.28
N ASP A 803 5.55 20.55 -24.52
CA ASP A 803 6.36 21.73 -24.83
C ASP A 803 7.86 21.37 -24.99
N PRO A 804 8.55 21.80 -26.05
CA PRO A 804 9.96 21.50 -26.26
C PRO A 804 10.90 21.99 -25.14
N ILE A 805 10.43 22.82 -24.20
CA ILE A 805 11.22 23.23 -23.02
C ILE A 805 11.48 22.09 -22.00
N TYR A 806 10.74 20.98 -22.08
CA TYR A 806 10.79 19.95 -21.05
C TYR A 806 12.11 19.17 -20.91
N PRO A 807 12.83 18.84 -21.99
CA PRO A 807 14.18 18.31 -21.88
C PRO A 807 15.12 19.23 -21.08
N GLU A 808 15.07 20.55 -21.33
CA GLU A 808 15.88 21.53 -20.59
C GLU A 808 15.48 21.60 -19.11
N LEU A 809 14.18 21.50 -18.80
CA LEU A 809 13.69 21.43 -17.42
C LEU A 809 14.24 20.21 -16.68
N ILE A 810 14.19 19.04 -17.31
CA ILE A 810 14.68 17.78 -16.73
C ILE A 810 16.19 17.86 -16.49
N ASP A 811 16.95 18.33 -17.47
CA ASP A 811 18.41 18.45 -17.34
C ASP A 811 18.80 19.43 -16.23
N THR A 812 18.14 20.59 -16.18
CA THR A 812 18.34 21.58 -15.12
C THR A 812 18.07 20.97 -13.75
N PHE A 813 16.95 20.25 -13.61
CA PHE A 813 16.59 19.57 -12.36
C PHE A 813 17.60 18.50 -11.95
N ARG A 814 18.06 17.66 -12.88
CA ARG A 814 19.10 16.63 -12.64
C ARG A 814 20.42 17.27 -12.20
N MET A 815 20.81 18.41 -12.80
CA MET A 815 22.01 19.17 -12.40
C MET A 815 21.88 19.76 -10.99
N GLU A 816 20.74 20.36 -10.64
CA GLU A 816 20.49 20.89 -9.30
C GLU A 816 20.56 19.80 -8.22
N LYS A 817 19.99 18.64 -8.49
CA LYS A 817 20.04 17.48 -7.58
C LYS A 817 21.47 16.96 -7.40
N SER A 818 22.25 16.91 -8.48
CA SER A 818 23.66 16.50 -8.44
C SER A 818 24.52 17.48 -7.63
N LYS A 819 24.26 18.78 -7.73
CA LYS A 819 24.91 19.83 -6.91
C LYS A 819 24.54 19.71 -5.44
N LYS A 820 23.26 19.44 -5.10
CA LYS A 820 22.83 19.23 -3.70
C LYS A 820 23.53 18.03 -3.08
N ARG A 821 23.68 16.91 -3.81
CA ARG A 821 24.44 15.73 -3.35
C ARG A 821 25.94 16.00 -3.14
N THR A 822 26.55 16.85 -3.97
CA THR A 822 27.98 17.20 -3.82
C THR A 822 28.21 18.24 -2.70
N VAL A 823 27.26 19.14 -2.43
CA VAL A 823 27.32 20.12 -1.34
C VAL A 823 27.01 19.50 0.03
N SER A 824 26.13 18.50 0.10
CA SER A 824 25.96 17.70 1.33
C SER A 824 27.21 16.89 1.68
N ASN A 825 27.99 16.48 0.67
CA ASN A 825 29.25 15.76 0.88
C ASN A 825 30.46 16.69 1.14
N SER A 826 30.38 17.99 0.84
CA SER A 826 31.47 18.95 1.06
C SER A 826 31.26 19.87 2.27
N SER A 827 30.09 19.83 2.91
CA SER A 827 29.80 20.58 4.15
C SER A 827 29.92 19.76 5.44
N SER A 828 30.46 18.54 5.38
CA SER A 828 30.67 17.65 6.55
C SER A 828 32.09 17.61 7.11
N SER A 829 32.99 18.52 6.72
CA SER A 829 34.29 18.67 7.40
C SER A 829 34.15 19.52 8.66
N GLY A 830 33.58 18.97 9.74
CA GLY A 830 33.43 19.70 10.99
C GLY A 830 32.57 19.10 12.10
N SER A 831 32.49 17.79 12.28
CA SER A 831 32.27 17.15 13.59
C SER A 831 32.40 15.64 13.47
N ILE A 832 33.33 15.05 14.21
CA ILE A 832 33.52 13.60 14.31
C ILE A 832 32.52 13.10 15.35
N ILE A 833 31.40 12.55 14.90
CA ILE A 833 30.58 11.57 15.62
C ILE A 833 30.04 10.58 14.56
N ASP A 834 30.43 9.31 14.70
CA ASP A 834 30.29 8.22 13.73
C ASP A 834 28.84 7.91 13.32
N GLU A 835 28.48 8.24 12.07
CA GLU A 835 27.51 7.52 11.25
C GLU A 835 28.28 6.61 10.27
N GLU A 836 28.53 5.37 10.67
CA GLU A 836 28.91 4.29 9.75
C GLU A 836 28.16 3.00 10.14
N ALA A 837 27.81 2.23 9.09
CA ALA A 837 27.21 0.90 9.06
C ALA A 837 25.67 0.80 9.00
N CYS A 838 25.09 1.26 7.88
CA CYS A 838 24.07 0.54 7.12
C CYS A 838 24.33 0.82 5.64
N ASN A 839 24.95 -0.15 4.94
CA ASN A 839 25.00 -0.38 3.48
C ASN A 839 26.40 -0.90 3.08
N GLU A 840 26.62 -2.21 3.23
CA GLU A 840 27.60 -2.95 2.43
C GLU A 840 27.03 -4.36 2.17
N GLU A 841 26.51 -4.58 0.97
CA GLU A 841 26.57 -5.83 0.19
C GLU A 841 26.04 -5.47 -1.22
N ASP A 842 26.93 -5.09 -2.14
CA ASP A 842 26.76 -5.20 -3.60
C ASP A 842 28.14 -5.10 -4.26
N GLY A 843 28.82 -6.24 -4.39
CA GLY A 843 30.06 -6.39 -5.16
C GLY A 843 29.76 -7.17 -6.42
N ALA A 844 29.58 -6.48 -7.54
CA ALA A 844 29.47 -7.08 -8.86
C ALA A 844 30.85 -7.49 -9.39
N GLU A 845 30.89 -8.68 -9.98
CA GLU A 845 32.00 -9.25 -10.73
C GLU A 845 32.50 -8.31 -11.84
N GLN A 846 33.81 -8.10 -11.91
CA GLN A 846 34.49 -7.75 -13.15
C GLN A 846 35.45 -8.88 -13.53
N VAL A 847 35.06 -9.59 -14.58
CA VAL A 847 35.95 -10.41 -15.41
C VAL A 847 36.95 -9.46 -16.08
N LEU A 848 38.24 -9.60 -15.77
CA LEU A 848 39.32 -9.05 -16.60
C LEU A 848 40.40 -10.11 -16.80
N GLU A 849 40.71 -10.29 -18.08
CA GLU A 849 41.62 -11.27 -18.66
C GLU A 849 43.04 -11.20 -18.09
N GLU A 850 43.64 -12.37 -17.91
CA GLU A 850 45.06 -12.55 -17.66
C GLU A 850 45.88 -12.11 -18.89
N SER A 851 46.76 -11.12 -18.71
CA SER A 851 47.94 -10.97 -19.56
C SER A 851 49.20 -10.79 -18.71
N GLN A 852 50.00 -11.87 -18.73
CA GLN A 852 51.42 -12.02 -18.45
C GLN A 852 52.29 -10.75 -18.26
N GLY A 853 53.20 -10.81 -17.28
CA GLY A 853 54.57 -10.29 -17.47
C GLY A 853 55.24 -9.64 -16.27
N HIS A 854 56.30 -10.30 -15.78
CA HIS A 854 57.54 -9.74 -15.20
C HIS A 854 57.45 -8.88 -13.93
N GLU A 855 57.90 -9.42 -12.78
CA GLU A 855 59.30 -9.43 -12.27
C GLU A 855 59.63 -8.24 -11.35
N ASN A 856 60.10 -8.60 -10.15
CA ASN A 856 61.11 -7.92 -9.32
C ASN A 856 60.87 -6.45 -8.93
N CYS A 857 60.80 -6.20 -7.62
CA CYS A 857 61.95 -5.84 -6.78
C CYS A 857 61.49 -5.03 -5.55
N CYS A 858 61.98 -5.43 -4.36
CA CYS A 858 62.39 -4.59 -3.20
C CYS A 858 61.49 -3.38 -2.84
N LEU A 859 60.88 -3.30 -1.65
CA LEU A 859 61.45 -3.37 -0.29
C LEU A 859 60.32 -3.52 0.73
#